data_AF-A0A195BK56-F1
#
_entry.id   AF-A0A195BK56-F1
#
_cell.length_a   1.000
_cell.length_b   1.000
_cell.length_c   1.000
_cell.angle_alpha   90.00
_cell.angle_beta   90.00
_cell.angle_gamma   90.00
#
_symmetry.space_group_name_H-M   'P 1'
#
loop_
_entity.id
_entity.type
_entity.pdbx_description
1 polymer ?
#
loop_
_entity_poly.entity_id
_entity_poly.type
_entity_poly.pdbx_seq_one_letter_code
_entity_poly.pdbx_strand_id
1 'polypeptide(L)'
;MQQTSDSKKNNKQDERATESSKYISSFHSSISDAKTAILLLQSENKFDLLAAVQTLSKYASKSKDNAKILFHLGIINNVLLVIEHEDVFVRRFAGKLLIEMTIVPDVINDLIESNHIGHFAKLLMREEDIFMQEYLSAVLAKLSEDPYGNALLANHLNVSILFERFQSPDPDIKKHNLQILHNLMHDPVAAYEISKSEKFNFSALYQHFESSYPEIQHLALDVAADLIGRNRDKDIQSLFHETNGVKMLLDFLKNDKWNDLHIKALNVLRFAAENPVVVDELIESGSIPQILYYIKHTENPELFVEALRILVHVANTFKGRKILYSHEIIECLIDTLRQPIQSDIVEVTCYLIGKMTLFDDAARELANTESIKIILDLLKKEDLQWSTRHAANFAIKQLLMSNVTNCNIFSNIHGPDYLWQMLKYLTEQVPVETCIIALEVLLAMARHLTFRDTMINFDTIDTISTYPFVDEFKIACCKLLSVLCLEESGRHYFLKAKGSQRIFALITDAYSISVRNTMLQLIQAISTDLTVAKFFVENKYLLYMLNNRSSKTIPLWDTCIEILLKSHLPTKFALTGRLSLHDLTQDGFYVSKTSVCLSPVLDDIFRIKFCPLEPIYMVNYLTLPTSDTLPNEITFERDINAWLESRFGRLQCDPHFSEYVELFKRMLLAKESKDISATERNIDRNIQYVLSRAKMLAVFVARQMSGIYSAGIRCIDQQLEVHLKQIKKCLETSIIPLGQLRVGSYLERAMLFKAIADRICLPAAFVRGEYGVSWIEIVIPQMEDSNEEGFDACSNENNEDYEKRITTELLGNSKNSAKILADSETMAETLERALAPLMTIGGFCNLGTFEYPVGQPRTYISCQYALAKWSLLIYFYYYPKFIDDFQINKTFNISSIIPLVTIILILTSIYHFKVKI
;
A
#
# COMPACT_ATOMS: atom_id res chain seq x y z
N MET A 1 -38.09 44.47 -66.40
CA MET A 1 -39.02 45.45 -65.77
C MET A 1 -38.81 45.46 -64.25
N GLN A 2 -37.55 45.57 -63.81
CA GLN A 2 -37.13 45.33 -62.42
C GLN A 2 -35.86 46.14 -62.10
N GLN A 3 -35.80 47.38 -62.61
CA GLN A 3 -34.69 48.31 -62.42
C GLN A 3 -35.15 49.70 -61.96
N THR A 4 -36.44 49.85 -61.60
CA THR A 4 -37.03 51.12 -61.15
C THR A 4 -37.59 51.06 -59.72
N SER A 5 -37.42 49.94 -58.99
CA SER A 5 -37.82 49.81 -57.58
C SER A 5 -36.67 50.07 -56.59
N ASP A 6 -35.41 49.93 -57.00
CA ASP A 6 -34.25 50.05 -56.09
C ASP A 6 -33.77 51.50 -55.90
N SER A 7 -34.02 52.40 -56.86
CA SER A 7 -33.65 53.82 -56.70
C SER A 7 -34.54 54.61 -55.75
N LYS A 8 -35.77 54.13 -55.48
CA LYS A 8 -36.68 54.75 -54.48
C LYS A 8 -36.44 54.26 -53.04
N LYS A 9 -35.73 53.15 -52.84
CA LYS A 9 -35.31 52.68 -51.50
C LYS A 9 -34.00 53.35 -51.06
N ASN A 10 -33.04 53.53 -51.97
CA ASN A 10 -31.78 54.19 -51.66
C ASN A 10 -31.93 55.70 -51.37
N ASN A 11 -32.78 56.43 -52.09
CA ASN A 11 -32.99 57.86 -51.77
C ASN A 11 -33.65 58.12 -50.41
N LYS A 12 -34.48 57.20 -49.89
CA LYS A 12 -35.06 57.31 -48.53
C LYS A 12 -34.08 56.89 -47.42
N GLN A 13 -33.09 56.05 -47.74
CA GLN A 13 -32.01 55.69 -46.83
C GLN A 13 -30.94 56.81 -46.75
N ASP A 14 -30.62 57.44 -47.88
CA ASP A 14 -29.73 58.61 -47.90
C ASP A 14 -30.37 59.85 -47.28
N GLU A 15 -31.66 60.13 -47.50
CA GLU A 15 -32.34 61.26 -46.82
C GLU A 15 -32.42 61.07 -45.29
N ARG A 16 -32.63 59.84 -44.80
CA ARG A 16 -32.58 59.51 -43.36
C ARG A 16 -31.15 59.49 -42.79
N ALA A 17 -30.13 59.11 -43.57
CA ALA A 17 -28.73 59.21 -43.20
C ALA A 17 -28.24 60.68 -43.16
N THR A 18 -28.81 61.54 -44.01
CA THR A 18 -28.49 62.97 -44.08
C THR A 18 -29.22 63.77 -42.99
N GLU A 19 -30.45 63.40 -42.61
CA GLU A 19 -31.16 63.97 -41.45
C GLU A 19 -30.60 63.49 -40.10
N SER A 20 -30.23 62.20 -39.99
CA SER A 20 -29.55 61.69 -38.80
C SER A 20 -28.15 62.30 -38.65
N SER A 21 -27.35 62.44 -39.70
CA SER A 21 -26.04 63.13 -39.62
C SER A 21 -26.16 64.63 -39.28
N LYS A 22 -27.23 65.32 -39.68
CA LYS A 22 -27.52 66.71 -39.26
C LYS A 22 -27.96 66.82 -37.80
N TYR A 23 -28.72 65.85 -37.29
CA TYR A 23 -29.08 65.79 -35.85
C TYR A 23 -27.88 65.39 -34.98
N ILE A 24 -27.06 64.44 -35.44
CA ILE A 24 -25.87 63.93 -34.75
C ILE A 24 -24.77 65.00 -34.68
N SER A 25 -24.58 65.82 -35.73
CA SER A 25 -23.59 66.90 -35.72
C SER A 25 -23.97 68.08 -34.80
N SER A 26 -25.26 68.36 -34.59
CA SER A 26 -25.68 69.38 -33.62
C SER A 26 -25.62 68.85 -32.18
N PHE A 27 -25.97 67.58 -31.94
CA PHE A 27 -25.89 66.92 -30.62
C PHE A 27 -24.46 66.68 -30.12
N HIS A 28 -23.51 66.39 -31.01
CA HIS A 28 -22.11 66.16 -30.66
C HIS A 28 -21.42 67.36 -29.99
N SER A 29 -21.94 68.59 -30.16
CA SER A 29 -21.42 69.78 -29.49
C SER A 29 -21.82 69.90 -28.01
N SER A 30 -22.81 69.12 -27.55
CA SER A 30 -23.43 69.28 -26.22
C SER A 30 -23.03 68.23 -25.17
N ILE A 31 -22.48 67.08 -25.58
CA ILE A 31 -22.07 65.99 -24.66
C ILE A 31 -20.54 66.01 -24.49
N SER A 32 -20.02 66.99 -23.75
CA SER A 32 -18.59 67.07 -23.41
C SER A 32 -18.23 66.37 -22.09
N ASP A 33 -19.21 66.07 -21.25
CA ASP A 33 -19.01 65.46 -19.92
C ASP A 33 -19.55 64.01 -19.90
N ALA A 34 -18.68 63.06 -19.54
CA ALA A 34 -19.01 61.64 -19.41
C ALA A 34 -20.15 61.40 -18.40
N LYS A 35 -20.27 62.24 -17.37
CA LYS A 35 -21.34 62.15 -16.38
C LYS A 35 -22.71 62.45 -16.97
N THR A 36 -22.80 63.45 -17.86
CA THR A 36 -24.01 63.80 -18.59
C THR A 36 -24.40 62.69 -19.57
N ALA A 37 -23.42 62.08 -20.24
CA ALA A 37 -23.66 60.96 -21.13
C ALA A 37 -24.21 59.71 -20.40
N ILE A 38 -23.75 59.42 -19.18
CA ILE A 38 -24.27 58.30 -18.36
C ILE A 38 -25.74 58.53 -17.99
N LEU A 39 -26.14 59.76 -17.63
CA LEU A 39 -27.54 60.08 -17.31
C LEU A 39 -28.48 59.85 -18.50
N LEU A 40 -27.98 60.10 -19.72
CA LEU A 40 -28.74 59.88 -20.96
C LEU A 40 -28.97 58.38 -21.27
N LEU A 41 -28.27 57.45 -20.59
CA LEU A 41 -28.55 56.02 -20.71
C LEU A 41 -29.92 55.61 -20.12
N GLN A 42 -30.56 56.49 -19.34
CA GLN A 42 -31.91 56.28 -18.79
C GLN A 42 -33.00 56.94 -19.65
N SER A 43 -32.65 57.54 -20.79
CA SER A 43 -33.59 58.20 -21.68
C SER A 43 -34.49 57.19 -22.39
N GLU A 44 -35.81 57.44 -22.41
CA GLU A 44 -36.77 56.70 -23.24
C GLU A 44 -36.61 57.01 -24.74
N ASN A 45 -35.91 58.10 -25.09
CA ASN A 45 -35.65 58.46 -26.48
C ASN A 45 -34.47 57.65 -27.03
N LYS A 46 -34.80 56.72 -27.93
CA LYS A 46 -33.86 55.88 -28.68
C LYS A 46 -32.67 56.65 -29.28
N PHE A 47 -32.89 57.83 -29.85
CA PHE A 47 -31.82 58.58 -30.53
C PHE A 47 -30.82 59.16 -29.52
N ASP A 48 -31.32 59.64 -28.38
CA ASP A 48 -30.48 60.15 -27.29
C ASP A 48 -29.71 59.00 -26.63
N LEU A 49 -30.38 57.86 -26.42
CA LEU A 49 -29.78 56.65 -25.87
C LEU A 49 -28.66 56.11 -26.77
N LEU A 50 -28.90 56.03 -28.09
CA LEU A 50 -27.93 55.59 -29.07
C LEU A 50 -26.71 56.53 -29.11
N ALA A 51 -26.94 57.85 -29.14
CA ALA A 51 -25.86 58.83 -29.13
C ALA A 51 -25.03 58.77 -27.84
N ALA A 52 -25.68 58.56 -26.69
CA ALA A 52 -25.03 58.42 -25.40
C ALA A 52 -24.13 57.18 -25.34
N VAL A 53 -24.67 56.00 -25.65
CA VAL A 53 -23.92 54.74 -25.57
C VAL A 53 -22.78 54.69 -26.58
N GLN A 54 -22.97 55.26 -27.79
CA GLN A 54 -21.92 55.39 -28.79
C GLN A 54 -20.80 56.32 -28.32
N THR A 55 -21.15 57.47 -27.72
CA THR A 55 -20.18 58.43 -27.19
C THR A 55 -19.38 57.84 -26.03
N LEU A 56 -20.03 57.11 -25.14
CA LEU A 56 -19.41 56.42 -24.01
C LEU A 56 -18.49 55.29 -24.47
N SER A 57 -18.93 54.45 -25.43
CA SER A 57 -18.09 53.40 -26.03
C SER A 57 -16.82 54.00 -26.64
N LYS A 58 -16.94 55.10 -27.40
CA LYS A 58 -15.80 55.82 -27.98
C LYS A 58 -14.92 56.50 -26.93
N TYR A 59 -15.47 56.88 -25.78
CA TYR A 59 -14.71 57.45 -24.67
C TYR A 59 -13.88 56.38 -23.96
N ALA A 60 -14.49 55.23 -23.66
CA ALA A 60 -13.84 54.07 -23.04
C ALA A 60 -12.69 53.53 -23.91
N SER A 61 -12.90 53.39 -25.22
CA SER A 61 -11.91 52.82 -26.14
C SER A 61 -10.63 53.64 -26.33
N LYS A 62 -10.60 54.90 -25.86
CA LYS A 62 -9.41 55.77 -25.98
C LYS A 62 -8.31 55.44 -24.98
N SER A 63 -8.66 54.99 -23.77
CA SER A 63 -7.65 54.63 -22.76
C SER A 63 -8.27 53.81 -21.62
N LYS A 64 -7.44 52.98 -20.99
CA LYS A 64 -7.81 52.25 -19.77
C LYS A 64 -8.25 53.17 -18.62
N ASP A 65 -7.66 54.37 -18.52
CA ASP A 65 -8.02 55.32 -17.48
C ASP A 65 -9.40 55.93 -17.72
N ASN A 66 -9.81 56.13 -18.98
CA ASN A 66 -11.17 56.53 -19.30
C ASN A 66 -12.19 55.48 -18.87
N ALA A 67 -11.93 54.20 -19.12
CA ALA A 67 -12.77 53.10 -18.64
C ALA A 67 -12.86 53.07 -17.10
N LYS A 68 -11.76 53.29 -16.38
CA LYS A 68 -11.78 53.43 -14.91
C LYS A 68 -12.65 54.59 -14.44
N ILE A 69 -12.54 55.76 -15.08
CA ILE A 69 -13.38 56.92 -14.77
C ILE A 69 -14.86 56.55 -14.93
N LEU A 70 -15.23 55.90 -16.03
CA LEU A 70 -16.61 55.47 -16.25
C LEU A 70 -17.08 54.45 -15.19
N PHE A 71 -16.21 53.53 -14.78
CA PHE A 71 -16.52 52.56 -13.73
C PHE A 71 -16.82 53.26 -12.39
N HIS A 72 -15.97 54.22 -11.98
CA HIS A 72 -16.21 55.03 -10.78
C HIS A 72 -17.47 55.89 -10.84
N LEU A 73 -17.96 56.20 -12.06
CA LEU A 73 -19.23 56.89 -12.27
C LEU A 73 -20.46 55.95 -12.29
N GLY A 74 -20.28 54.64 -12.03
CA GLY A 74 -21.38 53.68 -11.93
C GLY A 74 -21.97 53.27 -13.27
N ILE A 75 -21.17 53.24 -14.34
CA ILE A 75 -21.65 52.97 -15.69
C ILE A 75 -22.24 51.55 -15.87
N ILE A 76 -21.72 50.55 -15.14
CA ILE A 76 -22.05 49.13 -15.34
C ILE A 76 -23.55 48.88 -15.19
N ASN A 77 -24.16 49.34 -14.09
CA ASN A 77 -25.60 49.21 -13.83
C ASN A 77 -26.46 49.83 -14.95
N ASN A 78 -26.01 50.93 -15.54
CA ASN A 78 -26.75 51.59 -16.63
C ASN A 78 -26.60 50.81 -17.94
N VAL A 79 -25.41 50.31 -18.26
CA VAL A 79 -25.16 49.57 -19.51
C VAL A 79 -25.87 48.22 -19.53
N LEU A 80 -25.97 47.54 -18.38
CA LEU A 80 -26.69 46.27 -18.26
C LEU A 80 -28.18 46.39 -18.60
N LEU A 81 -28.81 47.52 -18.28
CA LEU A 81 -30.21 47.78 -18.67
C LEU A 81 -30.37 47.98 -20.19
N VAL A 82 -29.33 48.52 -20.83
CA VAL A 82 -29.35 48.88 -22.26
C VAL A 82 -28.98 47.68 -23.15
N ILE A 83 -28.29 46.67 -22.61
CA ILE A 83 -27.82 45.52 -23.39
C ILE A 83 -28.96 44.63 -23.93
N GLU A 84 -30.17 44.74 -23.37
CA GLU A 84 -31.38 44.03 -23.80
C GLU A 84 -32.38 44.91 -24.58
N HIS A 85 -32.00 46.14 -24.94
CA HIS A 85 -32.87 47.08 -25.64
C HIS A 85 -33.40 46.54 -27.00
N GLU A 86 -34.66 46.84 -27.37
CA GLU A 86 -35.27 46.27 -28.59
C GLU A 86 -34.51 46.64 -29.88
N ASP A 87 -33.87 47.81 -29.89
CA ASP A 87 -33.05 48.25 -31.03
C ASP A 87 -31.66 47.60 -31.07
N VAL A 88 -31.34 46.97 -32.21
CA VAL A 88 -30.08 46.28 -32.46
C VAL A 88 -28.87 47.20 -32.35
N PHE A 89 -28.94 48.45 -32.83
CA PHE A 89 -27.78 49.36 -32.78
C PHE A 89 -27.49 49.82 -31.35
N VAL A 90 -28.53 50.12 -30.57
CA VAL A 90 -28.38 50.45 -29.15
C VAL A 90 -27.70 49.29 -28.40
N ARG A 91 -28.18 48.05 -28.58
CA ARG A 91 -27.55 46.87 -27.95
C ARG A 91 -26.11 46.65 -28.40
N ARG A 92 -25.81 46.76 -29.70
CA ARG A 92 -24.44 46.62 -30.22
C ARG A 92 -23.46 47.58 -29.57
N PHE A 93 -23.82 48.86 -29.46
CA PHE A 93 -22.94 49.82 -28.80
C PHE A 93 -22.86 49.62 -27.28
N ALA A 94 -23.92 49.12 -26.64
CA ALA A 94 -23.88 48.72 -25.24
C ALA A 94 -22.94 47.53 -25.00
N GLY A 95 -23.04 46.48 -25.83
CA GLY A 95 -22.13 45.33 -25.80
C GLY A 95 -20.68 45.74 -26.07
N LYS A 96 -20.46 46.60 -27.07
CA LYS A 96 -19.13 47.15 -27.35
C LYS A 96 -18.58 47.93 -26.15
N LEU A 97 -19.38 48.83 -25.57
CA LEU A 97 -18.98 49.56 -24.36
C LEU A 97 -18.62 48.58 -23.24
N LEU A 98 -19.40 47.53 -23.02
CA LEU A 98 -19.12 46.54 -21.99
C LEU A 98 -17.76 45.85 -22.19
N ILE A 99 -17.40 45.46 -23.42
CA ILE A 99 -16.06 44.93 -23.73
C ILE A 99 -14.97 45.95 -23.42
N GLU A 100 -15.12 47.20 -23.85
CA GLU A 100 -14.13 48.25 -23.58
C GLU A 100 -13.93 48.46 -22.07
N MET A 101 -14.96 48.16 -21.25
CA MET A 101 -14.87 48.19 -19.80
C MET A 101 -14.12 46.99 -19.20
N THR A 102 -14.09 45.82 -19.85
CA THR A 102 -13.41 44.61 -19.32
C THR A 102 -11.89 44.72 -19.29
N ILE A 103 -11.30 45.77 -19.90
CA ILE A 103 -9.87 46.09 -19.76
C ILE A 103 -9.49 46.51 -18.32
N VAL A 104 -10.49 46.86 -17.49
CA VAL A 104 -10.34 47.23 -16.09
C VAL A 104 -10.64 46.01 -15.20
N PRO A 105 -9.65 45.51 -14.41
CA PRO A 105 -9.87 44.35 -13.54
C PRO A 105 -11.00 44.52 -12.53
N ASP A 106 -11.20 45.74 -11.99
CA ASP A 106 -12.28 46.02 -11.05
C ASP A 106 -13.68 45.78 -11.67
N VAL A 107 -13.82 46.01 -12.99
CA VAL A 107 -15.06 45.69 -13.72
C VAL A 107 -15.27 44.18 -13.82
N ILE A 108 -14.20 43.42 -14.08
CA ILE A 108 -14.28 41.95 -14.14
C ILE A 108 -14.76 41.41 -12.78
N ASN A 109 -14.14 41.87 -11.69
CA ASN A 109 -14.51 41.47 -10.34
C ASN A 109 -15.96 41.84 -10.01
N ASP A 110 -16.38 43.09 -10.31
CA ASP A 110 -17.75 43.56 -10.07
C ASP A 110 -18.81 42.72 -10.83
N LEU A 111 -18.54 42.37 -12.09
CA LEU A 111 -19.43 41.54 -12.91
C LEU A 111 -19.51 40.09 -12.40
N ILE A 112 -18.41 39.56 -11.86
CA ILE A 112 -18.34 38.22 -11.27
C ILE A 112 -19.09 38.19 -9.92
N GLU A 113 -18.77 39.12 -9.01
CA GLU A 113 -19.38 39.21 -7.67
C GLU A 113 -20.89 39.49 -7.74
N SER A 114 -21.32 40.29 -8.72
CA SER A 114 -22.74 40.59 -8.97
C SER A 114 -23.47 39.47 -9.73
N ASN A 115 -22.80 38.35 -10.03
CA ASN A 115 -23.34 37.17 -10.72
C ASN A 115 -23.99 37.48 -12.09
N HIS A 116 -23.37 38.37 -12.88
CA HIS A 116 -23.89 38.76 -14.19
C HIS A 116 -23.50 37.79 -15.31
N ILE A 117 -22.56 36.87 -15.06
CA ILE A 117 -22.15 35.82 -15.98
C ILE A 117 -23.35 34.99 -16.46
N GLY A 118 -24.23 34.58 -15.53
CA GLY A 118 -25.42 33.81 -15.87
C GLY A 118 -26.41 34.58 -16.75
N HIS A 119 -26.44 35.91 -16.62
CA HIS A 119 -27.25 36.77 -17.48
C HIS A 119 -26.66 36.84 -18.90
N PHE A 120 -25.35 37.09 -19.04
CA PHE A 120 -24.69 37.13 -20.35
C PHE A 120 -24.72 35.78 -21.07
N ALA A 121 -24.55 34.67 -20.35
CA ALA A 121 -24.67 33.33 -20.92
C ALA A 121 -26.07 33.12 -21.53
N LYS A 122 -27.13 33.42 -20.76
CA LYS A 122 -28.52 33.30 -21.25
C LYS A 122 -28.80 34.19 -22.45
N LEU A 123 -28.24 35.40 -22.47
CA LEU A 123 -28.40 36.34 -23.58
C LEU A 123 -27.70 35.80 -24.84
N LEU A 124 -26.45 35.32 -24.72
CA LEU A 124 -25.70 34.72 -25.83
C LEU A 124 -26.45 33.53 -26.45
N MET A 125 -27.13 32.71 -25.64
CA MET A 125 -27.89 31.56 -26.15
C MET A 125 -29.10 31.92 -27.02
N ARG A 126 -29.61 33.15 -26.90
CA ARG A 126 -30.81 33.63 -27.64
C ARG A 126 -30.47 34.64 -28.74
N GLU A 127 -29.23 35.11 -28.79
CA GLU A 127 -28.84 36.19 -29.69
C GLU A 127 -28.60 35.70 -31.11
N GLU A 128 -29.20 36.38 -32.09
CA GLU A 128 -29.03 36.10 -33.52
C GLU A 128 -28.05 37.07 -34.20
N ASP A 129 -27.90 38.27 -33.64
CA ASP A 129 -27.02 39.29 -34.19
C ASP A 129 -25.53 38.93 -34.05
N ILE A 130 -24.79 38.94 -35.16
CA ILE A 130 -23.37 38.54 -35.22
C ILE A 130 -22.50 39.41 -34.31
N PHE A 131 -22.68 40.73 -34.37
CA PHE A 131 -21.87 41.65 -33.54
C PHE A 131 -22.18 41.47 -32.05
N MET A 132 -23.45 41.28 -31.68
CA MET A 132 -23.77 40.99 -30.28
C MET A 132 -23.24 39.64 -29.82
N GLN A 133 -23.25 38.60 -30.67
CA GLN A 133 -22.62 37.32 -30.34
C GLN A 133 -21.11 37.46 -30.12
N GLU A 134 -20.43 38.20 -30.98
CA GLU A 134 -19.00 38.54 -30.83
C GLU A 134 -18.78 39.24 -29.49
N TYR A 135 -19.57 40.27 -29.18
CA TYR A 135 -19.40 41.07 -27.99
C TYR A 135 -19.68 40.30 -26.70
N LEU A 136 -20.76 39.52 -26.67
CA LEU A 136 -21.11 38.70 -25.51
C LEU A 136 -20.10 37.56 -25.31
N SER A 137 -19.65 36.92 -26.38
CA SER A 137 -18.62 35.88 -26.28
C SER A 137 -17.27 36.46 -25.84
N ALA A 138 -16.89 37.67 -26.29
CA ALA A 138 -15.69 38.34 -25.82
C ALA A 138 -15.73 38.66 -24.31
N VAL A 139 -16.87 39.18 -23.83
CA VAL A 139 -17.07 39.42 -22.39
C VAL A 139 -16.98 38.11 -21.61
N LEU A 140 -17.69 37.07 -22.04
CA LEU A 140 -17.67 35.76 -21.35
C LEU A 140 -16.29 35.11 -21.38
N ALA A 141 -15.55 35.20 -22.49
CA ALA A 141 -14.17 34.73 -22.59
C ALA A 141 -13.26 35.43 -21.57
N LYS A 142 -13.46 36.74 -21.38
CA LYS A 142 -12.68 37.51 -20.41
C LYS A 142 -13.04 37.18 -18.96
N LEU A 143 -14.34 37.02 -18.67
CA LEU A 143 -14.82 36.67 -17.33
C LEU A 143 -14.45 35.24 -16.92
N SER A 144 -14.32 34.31 -17.87
CA SER A 144 -13.94 32.92 -17.59
C SER A 144 -12.43 32.69 -17.42
N GLU A 145 -11.59 33.71 -17.59
CA GLU A 145 -10.18 33.63 -17.20
C GLU A 145 -10.02 33.52 -15.67
N ASP A 146 -10.98 34.05 -14.91
CA ASP A 146 -11.02 33.91 -13.44
C ASP A 146 -11.61 32.53 -13.05
N PRO A 147 -10.98 31.77 -12.14
CA PRO A 147 -11.48 30.44 -11.76
C PRO A 147 -12.90 30.43 -11.19
N TYR A 148 -13.30 31.46 -10.44
CA TYR A 148 -14.66 31.55 -9.89
C TYR A 148 -15.66 31.97 -10.97
N GLY A 149 -15.29 32.91 -11.83
CA GLY A 149 -16.07 33.27 -13.02
C GLY A 149 -16.29 32.08 -13.97
N ASN A 150 -15.27 31.25 -14.17
CA ASN A 150 -15.33 30.04 -14.98
C ASN A 150 -16.32 29.00 -14.41
N ALA A 151 -16.25 28.75 -13.09
CA ALA A 151 -17.18 27.87 -12.41
C ALA A 151 -18.63 28.38 -12.46
N LEU A 152 -18.86 29.70 -12.39
CA LEU A 152 -20.18 30.29 -12.59
C LEU A 152 -20.68 30.12 -14.02
N LEU A 153 -19.80 30.31 -15.02
CA LEU A 153 -20.15 30.13 -16.43
C LEU A 153 -20.56 28.69 -16.72
N ALA A 154 -19.83 27.72 -16.19
CA ALA A 154 -20.14 26.29 -16.30
C ALA A 154 -21.58 25.96 -15.88
N ASN A 155 -22.06 26.56 -14.79
CA ASN A 155 -23.41 26.33 -14.27
C ASN A 155 -24.54 26.95 -15.11
N HIS A 156 -24.22 27.87 -16.03
CA HIS A 156 -25.21 28.68 -16.74
C HIS A 156 -25.18 28.53 -18.26
N LEU A 157 -24.06 28.12 -18.83
CA LEU A 157 -23.86 28.02 -20.27
C LEU A 157 -24.13 26.59 -20.75
N ASN A 158 -24.96 26.45 -21.78
CA ASN A 158 -25.03 25.19 -22.51
C ASN A 158 -23.84 25.08 -23.48
N VAL A 159 -22.88 24.22 -23.14
CA VAL A 159 -21.64 23.99 -23.91
C VAL A 159 -21.87 23.62 -25.38
N SER A 160 -23.04 23.05 -25.70
CA SER A 160 -23.44 22.73 -27.08
C SER A 160 -23.38 23.94 -28.02
N ILE A 161 -23.67 25.14 -27.50
CA ILE A 161 -23.68 26.37 -28.29
C ILE A 161 -22.25 26.76 -28.67
N LEU A 162 -21.25 26.48 -27.83
CA LEU A 162 -19.85 26.76 -28.18
C LEU A 162 -19.43 25.97 -29.42
N PHE A 163 -19.87 24.72 -29.53
CA PHE A 163 -19.56 23.86 -30.68
C PHE A 163 -20.18 24.34 -31.99
N GLU A 164 -21.40 24.86 -31.91
CA GLU A 164 -22.07 25.49 -33.06
C GLU A 164 -21.39 26.82 -33.44
N ARG A 165 -20.95 27.61 -32.45
CA ARG A 165 -20.45 28.97 -32.66
C ARG A 165 -18.99 29.04 -33.06
N PHE A 166 -18.12 28.09 -32.70
CA PHE A 166 -16.77 28.08 -33.24
C PHE A 166 -16.72 27.70 -34.73
N GLN A 167 -17.83 27.22 -35.30
CA GLN A 167 -18.03 27.03 -36.74
C GLN A 167 -18.62 28.28 -37.45
N SER A 168 -18.83 29.39 -36.72
CA SER A 168 -19.32 30.67 -37.27
C SER A 168 -18.49 31.14 -38.47
N PRO A 169 -19.05 31.83 -39.49
CA PRO A 169 -18.21 32.45 -40.53
C PRO A 169 -17.32 33.58 -39.98
N ASP A 170 -17.68 34.16 -38.83
CA ASP A 170 -16.97 35.28 -38.23
C ASP A 170 -15.78 34.82 -37.36
N PRO A 171 -14.54 35.29 -37.65
CA PRO A 171 -13.34 34.82 -36.96
C PRO A 171 -13.27 35.21 -35.49
N ASP A 172 -13.82 36.37 -35.10
CA ASP A 172 -13.77 36.84 -33.72
C ASP A 172 -14.73 36.03 -32.85
N ILE A 173 -15.92 35.69 -33.37
CA ILE A 173 -16.81 34.71 -32.73
C ILE A 173 -16.09 33.38 -32.54
N LYS A 174 -15.37 32.85 -33.56
CA LYS A 174 -14.62 31.59 -33.40
C LYS A 174 -13.60 31.68 -32.28
N LYS A 175 -12.77 32.72 -32.31
CA LYS A 175 -11.71 32.96 -31.34
C LYS A 175 -12.27 32.97 -29.92
N HIS A 176 -13.29 33.79 -29.65
CA HIS A 176 -13.84 33.92 -28.31
C HIS A 176 -14.49 32.62 -27.82
N ASN A 177 -15.18 31.88 -28.69
CA ASN A 177 -15.78 30.60 -28.31
C ASN A 177 -14.72 29.51 -28.04
N LEU A 178 -13.62 29.48 -28.79
CA LEU A 178 -12.48 28.61 -28.50
C LEU A 178 -11.80 28.98 -27.18
N GLN A 179 -11.67 30.28 -26.87
CA GLN A 179 -11.14 30.74 -25.59
C GLN A 179 -12.04 30.35 -24.41
N ILE A 180 -13.37 30.52 -24.55
CA ILE A 180 -14.31 30.07 -23.51
C ILE A 180 -14.18 28.56 -23.31
N LEU A 181 -14.07 27.79 -24.40
CA LEU A 181 -13.92 26.35 -24.32
C LEU A 181 -12.62 25.96 -23.62
N HIS A 182 -11.49 26.57 -23.98
CA HIS A 182 -10.20 26.40 -23.30
C HIS A 182 -10.31 26.69 -21.80
N ASN A 183 -10.91 27.83 -21.44
CA ASN A 183 -11.10 28.22 -20.04
C ASN A 183 -11.95 27.20 -19.28
N LEU A 184 -13.10 26.79 -19.85
CA LEU A 184 -14.00 25.80 -19.23
C LEU A 184 -13.32 24.43 -19.05
N MET A 185 -12.38 24.05 -19.91
CA MET A 185 -11.65 22.78 -19.75
C MET A 185 -10.79 22.72 -18.48
N HIS A 186 -10.42 23.87 -17.90
CA HIS A 186 -9.72 23.94 -16.61
C HIS A 186 -10.66 23.78 -15.40
N ASP A 187 -11.98 23.86 -15.59
CA ASP A 187 -12.95 23.51 -14.54
C ASP A 187 -13.30 22.01 -14.63
N PRO A 188 -13.13 21.22 -13.55
CA PRO A 188 -13.36 19.78 -13.58
C PRO A 188 -14.79 19.37 -13.96
N VAL A 189 -15.80 20.16 -13.60
CA VAL A 189 -17.22 19.87 -13.84
C VAL A 189 -17.57 20.20 -15.29
N ALA A 190 -17.24 21.41 -15.74
CA ALA A 190 -17.45 21.83 -17.12
C ALA A 190 -16.74 20.90 -18.11
N ALA A 191 -15.48 20.54 -17.83
CA ALA A 191 -14.72 19.64 -18.68
C ALA A 191 -15.34 18.23 -18.76
N TYR A 192 -16.01 17.76 -17.70
CA TYR A 192 -16.77 16.50 -17.74
C TYR A 192 -18.05 16.64 -18.59
N GLU A 193 -18.76 17.77 -18.51
CA GLU A 193 -19.94 18.01 -19.36
C GLU A 193 -19.59 18.15 -20.84
N ILE A 194 -18.48 18.84 -21.14
CA ILE A 194 -17.92 18.95 -22.49
C ILE A 194 -17.58 17.56 -23.04
N SER A 195 -16.92 16.72 -22.23
CA SER A 195 -16.49 15.39 -22.68
C SER A 195 -17.65 14.42 -22.93
N LYS A 196 -18.79 14.62 -22.25
CA LYS A 196 -20.02 13.83 -22.42
C LYS A 196 -20.97 14.38 -23.48
N SER A 197 -20.64 15.49 -24.12
CA SER A 197 -21.54 16.09 -25.10
C SER A 197 -21.56 15.33 -26.42
N GLU A 198 -22.72 14.81 -26.80
CA GLU A 198 -22.95 14.14 -28.10
C GLU A 198 -22.77 15.09 -29.30
N LYS A 199 -22.81 16.42 -29.08
CA LYS A 199 -22.62 17.41 -30.14
C LYS A 199 -21.16 17.69 -30.45
N PHE A 200 -20.23 17.31 -29.58
CA PHE A 200 -18.81 17.59 -29.79
C PHE A 200 -18.24 16.69 -30.91
N ASN A 201 -17.45 17.28 -31.81
CA ASN A 201 -16.75 16.56 -32.86
C ASN A 201 -15.38 17.19 -33.12
N PHE A 202 -14.33 16.38 -32.97
CA PHE A 202 -12.96 16.79 -33.25
C PHE A 202 -12.74 17.28 -34.69
N SER A 203 -13.49 16.77 -35.66
CA SER A 203 -13.36 17.17 -37.08
C SER A 203 -13.60 18.67 -37.27
N ALA A 204 -14.53 19.24 -36.51
CA ALA A 204 -14.82 20.67 -36.52
C ALA A 204 -13.65 21.48 -35.92
N LEU A 205 -13.00 20.94 -34.88
CA LEU A 205 -11.82 21.55 -34.26
C LEU A 205 -10.59 21.51 -35.18
N TYR A 206 -10.35 20.39 -35.87
CA TYR A 206 -9.20 20.21 -36.76
C TYR A 206 -9.18 21.21 -37.93
N GLN A 207 -10.34 21.64 -38.42
CA GLN A 207 -10.42 22.67 -39.46
C GLN A 207 -9.77 23.99 -39.05
N HIS A 208 -9.68 24.26 -37.75
CA HIS A 208 -9.04 25.46 -37.23
C HIS A 208 -7.52 25.35 -37.13
N PHE A 209 -6.94 24.15 -37.27
CA PHE A 209 -5.48 23.98 -37.34
C PHE A 209 -4.90 24.63 -38.60
N GLU A 210 -5.68 24.80 -39.66
CA GLU A 210 -5.24 25.47 -40.90
C GLU A 210 -5.74 26.92 -41.00
N SER A 211 -6.23 27.49 -39.88
CA SER A 211 -6.77 28.85 -39.85
C SER A 211 -5.72 29.88 -40.30
N SER A 212 -6.13 30.85 -41.12
CA SER A 212 -5.29 32.00 -41.50
C SER A 212 -5.04 32.97 -40.33
N TYR A 213 -5.76 32.81 -39.21
CA TYR A 213 -5.62 33.62 -38.00
C TYR A 213 -4.83 32.84 -36.94
N PRO A 214 -3.61 33.28 -36.58
CA PRO A 214 -2.74 32.55 -35.65
C PRO A 214 -3.36 32.30 -34.28
N GLU A 215 -4.08 33.28 -33.73
CA GLU A 215 -4.72 33.14 -32.41
C GLU A 215 -5.76 32.01 -32.37
N ILE A 216 -6.54 31.85 -33.45
CA ILE A 216 -7.49 30.74 -33.60
C ILE A 216 -6.75 29.41 -33.70
N GLN A 217 -5.63 29.38 -34.44
CA GLN A 217 -4.81 28.19 -34.61
C GLN A 217 -4.21 27.73 -33.27
N HIS A 218 -3.65 28.66 -32.49
CA HIS A 218 -3.14 28.40 -31.13
C HIS A 218 -4.23 27.86 -30.22
N LEU A 219 -5.37 28.55 -30.14
CA LEU A 219 -6.47 28.14 -29.26
C LEU A 219 -7.06 26.79 -29.65
N ALA A 220 -7.15 26.47 -30.95
CA ALA A 220 -7.64 25.18 -31.39
C ALA A 220 -6.72 24.03 -30.92
N LEU A 221 -5.40 24.22 -31.00
CA LEU A 221 -4.43 23.24 -30.51
C LEU A 221 -4.44 23.13 -28.97
N ASP A 222 -4.62 24.25 -28.26
CA ASP A 222 -4.72 24.25 -26.79
C ASP A 222 -5.99 23.53 -26.32
N VAL A 223 -7.14 23.82 -26.93
CA VAL A 223 -8.39 23.08 -26.67
C VAL A 223 -8.21 21.58 -26.98
N ALA A 224 -7.55 21.24 -28.08
CA ALA A 224 -7.26 19.84 -28.40
C ALA A 224 -6.38 19.18 -27.32
N ALA A 225 -5.36 19.90 -26.82
CA ALA A 225 -4.48 19.42 -25.76
C ALA A 225 -5.24 19.22 -24.44
N ASP A 226 -6.13 20.14 -24.07
CA ASP A 226 -6.92 20.02 -22.83
C ASP A 226 -7.90 18.85 -22.90
N LEU A 227 -8.54 18.64 -24.06
CA LEU A 227 -9.46 17.53 -24.27
C LEU A 227 -8.73 16.19 -24.20
N ILE A 228 -7.64 16.05 -24.95
CA ILE A 228 -6.87 14.80 -25.04
C ILE A 228 -6.09 14.53 -23.74
N GLY A 229 -5.62 15.57 -23.06
CA GLY A 229 -4.96 15.50 -21.75
C GLY A 229 -5.81 14.81 -20.68
N ARG A 230 -7.13 14.73 -20.87
CA ARG A 230 -8.04 13.88 -20.08
C ARG A 230 -7.97 12.41 -20.54
N ASN A 231 -6.75 11.88 -20.58
CA ASN A 231 -6.36 10.54 -21.04
C ASN A 231 -7.19 9.34 -20.51
N ARG A 232 -7.88 9.50 -19.37
CA ARG A 232 -8.75 8.49 -18.76
C ARG A 232 -10.19 8.48 -19.29
N ASP A 233 -10.60 9.53 -20.00
CA ASP A 233 -11.93 9.60 -20.58
C ASP A 233 -12.01 8.79 -21.87
N LYS A 234 -12.67 7.62 -21.79
CA LYS A 234 -12.74 6.68 -22.92
C LYS A 234 -13.49 7.25 -24.11
N ASP A 235 -14.49 8.12 -23.91
CA ASP A 235 -15.35 8.61 -24.98
C ASP A 235 -14.62 9.64 -25.84
N ILE A 236 -13.83 10.52 -25.20
CA ILE A 236 -12.94 11.46 -25.91
C ILE A 236 -11.86 10.71 -26.69
N GLN A 237 -11.27 9.68 -26.09
CA GLN A 237 -10.22 8.91 -26.73
C GLN A 237 -10.76 8.10 -27.92
N SER A 238 -11.96 7.53 -27.82
CA SER A 238 -12.61 6.88 -28.97
C SER A 238 -12.96 7.87 -30.07
N LEU A 239 -13.47 9.06 -29.73
CA LEU A 239 -13.81 10.07 -30.72
C LEU A 239 -12.55 10.61 -31.44
N PHE A 240 -11.44 10.78 -30.72
CA PHE A 240 -10.16 11.16 -31.31
C PHE A 240 -9.66 10.12 -32.32
N HIS A 241 -9.75 8.84 -31.95
CA HIS A 241 -9.42 7.71 -32.83
C HIS A 241 -10.35 7.65 -34.06
N GLU A 242 -11.67 7.71 -33.87
CA GLU A 242 -12.67 7.67 -34.95
C GLU A 242 -12.51 8.81 -35.97
N THR A 243 -12.00 9.95 -35.53
CA THR A 243 -11.76 11.13 -36.37
C THR A 243 -10.35 11.18 -36.97
N ASN A 244 -9.56 10.10 -36.87
CA ASN A 244 -8.17 10.01 -37.33
C ASN A 244 -7.27 11.13 -36.77
N GLY A 245 -7.44 11.48 -35.50
CA GLY A 245 -6.73 12.60 -34.87
C GLY A 245 -5.21 12.48 -34.94
N VAL A 246 -4.67 11.28 -34.80
CA VAL A 246 -3.22 11.00 -34.97
C VAL A 246 -2.74 11.45 -36.35
N LYS A 247 -3.44 11.04 -37.40
CA LYS A 247 -3.08 11.39 -38.78
C LYS A 247 -3.14 12.90 -39.00
N MET A 248 -4.18 13.57 -38.50
CA MET A 248 -4.35 15.02 -38.63
C MET A 248 -3.17 15.78 -38.01
N LEU A 249 -2.72 15.37 -36.82
CA LEU A 249 -1.58 16.00 -36.15
C LEU A 249 -0.25 15.70 -36.86
N LEU A 250 -0.05 14.49 -37.37
CA LEU A 250 1.15 14.16 -38.15
C LEU A 250 1.21 14.89 -39.49
N ASP A 251 0.06 15.09 -40.14
CA ASP A 251 -0.02 15.90 -41.36
C ASP A 251 0.25 17.38 -41.05
N PHE A 252 -0.20 17.88 -39.88
CA PHE A 252 0.15 19.22 -39.40
C PHE A 252 1.67 19.41 -39.24
N LEU A 253 2.36 18.42 -38.66
CA LEU A 253 3.82 18.46 -38.44
C LEU A 253 4.66 18.45 -39.72
N LYS A 254 4.07 18.14 -40.89
CA LYS A 254 4.77 18.18 -42.19
C LYS A 254 4.90 19.60 -42.74
N ASN A 255 4.22 20.57 -42.16
CA ASN A 255 4.21 21.94 -42.67
C ASN A 255 5.26 22.80 -41.95
N ASP A 256 6.42 22.95 -42.58
CA ASP A 256 7.54 23.74 -42.02
C ASP A 256 7.18 25.20 -41.68
N LYS A 257 6.10 25.75 -42.27
CA LYS A 257 5.63 27.11 -41.96
C LYS A 257 5.03 27.24 -40.56
N TRP A 258 4.61 26.14 -39.95
CA TRP A 258 3.98 26.09 -38.62
C TRP A 258 4.93 25.52 -37.55
N ASN A 259 6.24 25.58 -37.79
CA ASN A 259 7.25 24.99 -36.91
C ASN A 259 7.13 25.51 -35.46
N ASP A 260 6.77 26.78 -35.28
CA ASP A 260 6.52 27.43 -33.98
C ASP A 260 5.33 26.80 -33.22
N LEU A 261 4.37 26.21 -33.94
CA LEU A 261 3.20 25.52 -33.38
C LEU A 261 3.37 24.01 -33.24
N HIS A 262 4.42 23.43 -33.86
CA HIS A 262 4.67 22.00 -33.80
C HIS A 262 4.75 21.49 -32.35
N ILE A 263 5.26 22.31 -31.41
CA ILE A 263 5.32 21.95 -30.00
C ILE A 263 3.93 21.67 -29.41
N LYS A 264 2.90 22.43 -29.80
CA LYS A 264 1.52 22.21 -29.34
C LYS A 264 0.95 20.92 -29.93
N ALA A 265 1.16 20.68 -31.23
CA ALA A 265 0.73 19.44 -31.88
C ALA A 265 1.42 18.19 -31.28
N LEU A 266 2.73 18.26 -31.00
CA LEU A 266 3.47 17.19 -30.33
C LEU A 266 2.95 16.94 -28.91
N ASN A 267 2.60 17.99 -28.15
CA ASN A 267 1.98 17.82 -26.83
C ASN A 267 0.63 17.07 -26.91
N VAL A 268 -0.21 17.38 -27.90
CA VAL A 268 -1.47 16.63 -28.11
C VAL A 268 -1.17 15.17 -28.41
N LEU A 269 -0.21 14.87 -29.29
CA LEU A 269 0.22 13.49 -29.57
C LEU A 269 0.81 12.79 -28.34
N ARG A 270 1.59 13.49 -27.51
CA ARG A 270 2.14 12.94 -26.25
C ARG A 270 1.00 12.52 -25.34
N PHE A 271 0.04 13.43 -25.08
CA PHE A 271 -1.11 13.12 -24.24
C PHE A 271 -1.95 11.97 -24.80
N ALA A 272 -2.13 11.90 -26.12
CA ALA A 272 -2.84 10.81 -26.76
C ALA A 272 -2.10 9.46 -26.57
N ALA A 273 -0.77 9.46 -26.71
CA ALA A 273 0.06 8.26 -26.58
C ALA A 273 0.10 7.68 -25.15
N GLU A 274 -0.35 8.41 -24.13
CA GLU A 274 -0.55 7.85 -22.79
C GLU A 274 -1.61 6.74 -22.77
N ASN A 275 -2.53 6.75 -23.74
CA ASN A 275 -3.54 5.71 -23.91
C ASN A 275 -3.01 4.57 -24.81
N PRO A 276 -2.97 3.32 -24.33
CA PRO A 276 -2.48 2.19 -25.11
C PRO A 276 -3.28 1.92 -26.40
N VAL A 277 -4.56 2.33 -26.48
CA VAL A 277 -5.37 2.18 -27.71
C VAL A 277 -4.83 3.07 -28.83
N VAL A 278 -4.49 4.32 -28.51
CA VAL A 278 -3.89 5.25 -29.47
C VAL A 278 -2.47 4.80 -29.85
N VAL A 279 -1.72 4.20 -28.92
CA VAL A 279 -0.43 3.57 -29.25
C VAL A 279 -0.61 2.45 -30.26
N ASP A 280 -1.63 1.60 -30.10
CA ASP A 280 -1.93 0.55 -31.09
C ASP A 280 -2.31 1.16 -32.45
N GLU A 281 -3.09 2.25 -32.49
CA GLU A 281 -3.38 3.00 -33.73
C GLU A 281 -2.11 3.55 -34.39
N LEU A 282 -1.21 4.18 -33.62
CA LEU A 282 0.08 4.71 -34.10
C LEU A 282 0.93 3.62 -34.78
N ILE A 283 0.85 2.39 -34.27
CA ILE A 283 1.57 1.23 -34.81
C ILE A 283 0.88 0.72 -36.08
N GLU A 284 -0.43 0.47 -36.02
CA GLU A 284 -1.21 -0.14 -37.11
C GLU A 284 -1.32 0.79 -38.33
N SER A 285 -1.40 2.09 -38.09
CA SER A 285 -1.44 3.12 -39.15
C SER A 285 -0.07 3.36 -39.82
N GLY A 286 1.01 2.77 -39.32
CA GLY A 286 2.36 3.05 -39.84
C GLY A 286 2.83 4.48 -39.56
N SER A 287 2.40 5.05 -38.43
CA SER A 287 2.73 6.42 -38.03
C SER A 287 4.08 6.55 -37.32
N ILE A 288 4.54 5.49 -36.64
CA ILE A 288 5.83 5.47 -35.91
C ILE A 288 7.03 5.89 -36.80
N PRO A 289 7.18 5.40 -38.04
CA PRO A 289 8.24 5.86 -38.94
C PRO A 289 8.21 7.37 -39.22
N GLN A 290 7.03 7.99 -39.26
CA GLN A 290 6.89 9.43 -39.50
C GLN A 290 7.40 10.23 -38.29
N ILE A 291 7.11 9.77 -37.07
CA ILE A 291 7.65 10.38 -35.84
C ILE A 291 9.17 10.22 -35.78
N LEU A 292 9.69 9.03 -36.10
CA LEU A 292 11.13 8.80 -36.16
C LEU A 292 11.82 9.65 -37.22
N TYR A 293 11.19 9.81 -38.40
CA TYR A 293 11.68 10.71 -39.43
C TYR A 293 11.73 12.15 -38.93
N TYR A 294 10.68 12.61 -38.25
CA TYR A 294 10.62 13.95 -37.66
C TYR A 294 11.76 14.17 -36.65
N ILE A 295 11.98 13.21 -35.74
CA ILE A 295 13.07 13.25 -34.74
C ILE A 295 14.45 13.36 -35.42
N LYS A 296 14.67 12.65 -36.52
CA LYS A 296 15.97 12.69 -37.24
C LYS A 296 16.25 14.01 -37.95
N HIS A 297 15.23 14.81 -38.28
CA HIS A 297 15.37 16.01 -39.11
C HIS A 297 15.08 17.31 -38.35
N THR A 298 14.54 17.26 -37.14
CA THR A 298 14.31 18.46 -36.33
C THR A 298 15.63 19.02 -35.79
N GLU A 299 15.92 20.28 -36.09
CA GLU A 299 17.06 21.01 -35.52
C GLU A 299 16.70 21.68 -34.18
N ASN A 300 15.41 21.83 -33.88
CA ASN A 300 14.93 22.43 -32.65
C ASN A 300 14.98 21.40 -31.50
N PRO A 301 15.76 21.64 -30.42
CA PRO A 301 15.89 20.70 -29.32
C PRO A 301 14.60 20.52 -28.52
N GLU A 302 13.74 21.54 -28.39
CA GLU A 302 12.48 21.41 -27.66
C GLU A 302 11.51 20.47 -28.39
N LEU A 303 11.42 20.61 -29.72
CA LEU A 303 10.62 19.71 -30.56
C LEU A 303 11.18 18.27 -30.55
N PHE A 304 12.51 18.14 -30.53
CA PHE A 304 13.19 16.84 -30.41
C PHE A 304 12.82 16.14 -29.10
N VAL A 305 12.92 16.84 -27.97
CA VAL A 305 12.55 16.32 -26.65
C VAL A 305 11.10 15.85 -26.63
N GLU A 306 10.19 16.67 -27.12
CA GLU A 306 8.75 16.37 -27.07
C GLU A 306 8.38 15.20 -27.98
N ALA A 307 9.00 15.09 -29.16
CA ALA A 307 8.83 13.93 -30.03
C ALA A 307 9.40 12.64 -29.39
N LEU A 308 10.53 12.70 -28.70
CA LEU A 308 11.06 11.55 -27.94
C LEU A 308 10.14 11.14 -26.78
N ARG A 309 9.45 12.07 -26.11
CA ARG A 309 8.48 11.74 -25.06
C ARG A 309 7.33 10.90 -25.59
N ILE A 310 6.86 11.16 -26.81
CA ILE A 310 5.87 10.30 -27.48
C ILE A 310 6.40 8.86 -27.56
N LEU A 311 7.67 8.68 -27.95
CA LEU A 311 8.28 7.34 -28.02
C LEU A 311 8.41 6.66 -26.65
N VAL A 312 8.63 7.42 -25.56
CA VAL A 312 8.59 6.87 -24.19
C VAL A 312 7.23 6.27 -23.87
N HIS A 313 6.14 6.94 -24.28
CA HIS A 313 4.79 6.41 -24.10
C HIS A 313 4.52 5.19 -24.97
N VAL A 314 4.95 5.21 -26.23
CA VAL A 314 4.89 4.04 -27.12
C VAL A 314 5.63 2.84 -26.50
N ALA A 315 6.82 3.07 -25.93
CA ALA A 315 7.63 2.03 -25.30
C ALA A 315 7.02 1.44 -24.00
N ASN A 316 5.93 2.01 -23.46
CA ASN A 316 5.21 1.39 -22.34
C ASN A 316 4.52 0.08 -22.75
N THR A 317 4.16 -0.10 -24.03
CA THR A 317 3.53 -1.34 -24.53
C THR A 317 4.55 -2.30 -25.14
N PHE A 318 4.25 -3.60 -25.11
CA PHE A 318 5.11 -4.62 -25.74
C PHE A 318 5.20 -4.42 -27.27
N LYS A 319 4.06 -4.18 -27.94
CA LYS A 319 4.01 -3.92 -29.39
C LYS A 319 4.84 -2.68 -29.75
N GLY A 320 4.74 -1.62 -28.94
CA GLY A 320 5.51 -0.40 -29.09
C GLY A 320 7.03 -0.63 -29.01
N ARG A 321 7.50 -1.37 -28.00
CA ARG A 321 8.93 -1.71 -27.92
C ARG A 321 9.41 -2.53 -29.12
N LYS A 322 8.60 -3.50 -29.57
CA LYS A 322 8.93 -4.33 -30.74
C LYS A 322 9.08 -3.49 -32.01
N ILE A 323 8.16 -2.56 -32.28
CA ILE A 323 8.22 -1.72 -33.49
C ILE A 323 9.36 -0.70 -33.41
N LEU A 324 9.64 -0.14 -32.24
CA LEU A 324 10.74 0.81 -32.09
C LEU A 324 12.09 0.10 -32.29
N TYR A 325 12.23 -1.11 -31.75
CA TYR A 325 13.40 -1.94 -31.97
C TYR A 325 13.61 -2.29 -33.45
N SER A 326 12.54 -2.63 -34.18
CA SER A 326 12.65 -2.92 -35.63
C SER A 326 13.05 -1.72 -36.49
N HIS A 327 13.00 -0.50 -35.93
CA HIS A 327 13.46 0.73 -36.56
C HIS A 327 14.79 1.23 -35.99
N GLU A 328 15.58 0.33 -35.37
CA GLU A 328 16.96 0.61 -34.92
C GLU A 328 17.03 1.78 -33.92
N ILE A 329 16.01 1.92 -33.06
CA ILE A 329 15.95 3.03 -32.10
C ILE A 329 17.13 3.01 -31.12
N ILE A 330 17.69 1.84 -30.80
CA ILE A 330 18.74 1.70 -29.78
C ILE A 330 20.01 2.44 -30.19
N GLU A 331 20.47 2.25 -31.43
CA GLU A 331 21.63 2.96 -31.99
C GLU A 331 21.42 4.48 -31.93
N CYS A 332 20.25 4.94 -32.36
CA CYS A 332 19.87 6.36 -32.31
C CYS A 332 19.96 6.94 -30.88
N LEU A 333 19.49 6.20 -29.87
CA LEU A 333 19.52 6.65 -28.47
C LEU A 333 20.95 6.70 -27.91
N ILE A 334 21.78 5.70 -28.21
CA ILE A 334 23.17 5.69 -27.76
C ILE A 334 23.97 6.82 -28.43
N ASP A 335 23.77 7.04 -29.73
CA ASP A 335 24.39 8.15 -30.44
C ASP A 335 23.94 9.52 -29.91
N THR A 336 22.67 9.64 -29.53
CA THR A 336 22.14 10.83 -28.85
C THR A 336 22.87 11.06 -27.53
N LEU A 337 23.11 10.04 -26.71
CA LEU A 337 23.83 10.19 -25.44
C LEU A 337 25.33 10.50 -25.59
N ARG A 338 25.95 10.18 -26.73
CA ARG A 338 27.37 10.48 -26.99
C ARG A 338 27.63 11.95 -27.29
N GLN A 339 26.63 12.67 -27.78
CA GLN A 339 26.80 14.07 -28.16
C GLN A 339 26.73 15.00 -26.92
N PRO A 340 27.38 16.18 -26.95
CA PRO A 340 27.25 17.16 -25.88
C PRO A 340 25.89 17.86 -25.98
N ILE A 341 24.87 17.30 -25.30
CA ILE A 341 23.48 17.76 -25.41
C ILE A 341 22.97 18.41 -24.11
N GLN A 342 21.93 19.26 -24.25
CA GLN A 342 21.08 19.78 -23.19
C GLN A 342 20.54 18.68 -22.23
N SER A 343 20.34 19.05 -20.97
CA SER A 343 19.91 18.16 -19.87
C SER A 343 18.61 17.40 -20.19
N ASP A 344 17.64 18.06 -20.79
CA ASP A 344 16.29 17.50 -21.04
C ASP A 344 16.31 16.36 -22.06
N ILE A 345 17.19 16.42 -23.06
CA ILE A 345 17.35 15.36 -24.06
C ILE A 345 17.96 14.13 -23.41
N VAL A 346 18.99 14.30 -22.58
CA VAL A 346 19.61 13.19 -21.83
C VAL A 346 18.58 12.53 -20.93
N GLU A 347 17.74 13.33 -20.26
CA GLU A 347 16.69 12.83 -19.37
C GLU A 347 15.68 11.94 -20.10
N VAL A 348 15.07 12.43 -21.18
CA VAL A 348 14.07 11.67 -21.94
C VAL A 348 14.69 10.43 -22.61
N THR A 349 15.91 10.55 -23.14
CA THR A 349 16.64 9.43 -23.74
C THR A 349 16.92 8.33 -22.72
N CYS A 350 17.34 8.66 -21.49
CA CYS A 350 17.55 7.68 -20.42
C CYS A 350 16.24 6.98 -20.03
N TYR A 351 15.12 7.71 -19.93
CA TYR A 351 13.82 7.08 -19.70
C TYR A 351 13.45 6.12 -20.83
N LEU A 352 13.63 6.51 -22.09
CA LEU A 352 13.31 5.66 -23.23
C LEU A 352 14.19 4.39 -23.25
N ILE A 353 15.50 4.51 -23.00
CA ILE A 353 16.40 3.35 -22.83
C ILE A 353 15.87 2.43 -21.73
N GLY A 354 15.56 2.96 -20.55
CA GLY A 354 15.03 2.17 -19.44
C GLY A 354 13.67 1.52 -19.72
N LYS A 355 12.87 2.04 -20.67
CA LYS A 355 11.66 1.37 -21.16
C LYS A 355 11.99 0.27 -22.16
N MET A 356 12.91 0.52 -23.07
CA MET A 356 13.32 -0.44 -24.10
C MET A 356 13.95 -1.70 -23.53
N THR A 357 14.63 -1.63 -22.37
CA THR A 357 15.17 -2.82 -21.69
C THR A 357 14.12 -3.82 -21.21
N LEU A 358 12.83 -3.47 -21.22
CA LEU A 358 11.72 -4.40 -20.97
C LEU A 358 11.36 -5.24 -22.21
N PHE A 359 12.17 -5.17 -23.27
CA PHE A 359 12.10 -6.02 -24.46
C PHE A 359 13.43 -6.76 -24.63
N ASP A 360 13.37 -8.10 -24.66
CA ASP A 360 14.56 -8.95 -24.49
C ASP A 360 15.64 -8.75 -25.55
N ASP A 361 15.28 -8.47 -26.80
CA ASP A 361 16.24 -8.18 -27.88
C ASP A 361 16.98 -6.86 -27.61
N ALA A 362 16.24 -5.80 -27.28
CA ALA A 362 16.81 -4.49 -26.92
C ALA A 362 17.67 -4.57 -25.65
N ALA A 363 17.24 -5.34 -24.65
CA ALA A 363 18.01 -5.57 -23.44
C ALA A 363 19.36 -6.26 -23.72
N ARG A 364 19.39 -7.21 -24.67
CA ARG A 364 20.62 -7.88 -25.11
C ARG A 364 21.54 -6.95 -25.89
N GLU A 365 21.01 -6.10 -26.75
CA GLU A 365 21.80 -5.12 -27.49
C GLU A 365 22.45 -4.08 -26.56
N LEU A 366 21.69 -3.60 -25.58
CA LEU A 366 22.17 -2.68 -24.54
C LEU A 366 23.09 -3.34 -23.49
N ALA A 367 23.19 -4.68 -23.48
CA ALA A 367 23.99 -5.44 -22.51
C ALA A 367 25.48 -5.46 -22.87
N ASN A 368 26.08 -4.28 -23.00
CA ASN A 368 27.49 -4.10 -23.31
C ASN A 368 28.14 -3.05 -22.40
N THR A 369 29.47 -3.12 -22.27
CA THR A 369 30.25 -2.25 -21.37
C THR A 369 30.15 -0.77 -21.75
N GLU A 370 30.05 -0.47 -23.03
CA GLU A 370 30.01 0.91 -23.51
C GLU A 370 28.69 1.59 -23.10
N SER A 371 27.54 0.99 -23.38
CA SER A 371 26.22 1.54 -23.05
C SER A 371 26.07 1.78 -21.54
N ILE A 372 26.45 0.81 -20.70
CA ILE A 372 26.35 0.95 -19.24
C ILE A 372 27.30 2.04 -18.72
N LYS A 373 28.51 2.12 -19.30
CA LYS A 373 29.49 3.14 -18.92
C LYS A 373 29.02 4.55 -19.30
N ILE A 374 28.47 4.76 -20.50
CA ILE A 374 27.92 6.05 -20.94
C ILE A 374 26.88 6.55 -19.94
N ILE A 375 25.93 5.69 -19.55
CA ILE A 375 24.86 6.08 -18.62
C ILE A 375 25.40 6.34 -17.20
N LEU A 376 26.39 5.56 -16.74
CA LEU A 376 27.04 5.81 -15.46
C LEU A 376 27.84 7.13 -15.46
N ASP A 377 28.52 7.45 -16.55
CA ASP A 377 29.28 8.69 -16.69
C ASP A 377 28.33 9.91 -16.69
N LEU A 378 27.13 9.79 -17.27
CA LEU A 378 26.07 10.80 -17.16
C LEU A 378 25.59 10.97 -15.71
N LEU A 379 25.40 9.87 -14.98
CA LEU A 379 25.04 9.93 -13.56
C LEU A 379 26.13 10.59 -12.69
N LYS A 380 27.40 10.47 -13.08
CA LYS A 380 28.56 11.09 -12.42
C LYS A 380 28.76 12.58 -12.74
N LYS A 381 28.05 13.10 -13.75
CA LYS A 381 28.35 14.41 -14.33
C LYS A 381 27.84 15.58 -13.46
N GLU A 382 28.78 16.29 -12.85
CA GLU A 382 28.71 17.54 -12.06
C GLU A 382 27.67 18.59 -12.51
N ASP A 383 27.59 18.76 -13.83
CA ASP A 383 26.88 19.84 -14.52
C ASP A 383 25.42 19.51 -14.83
N LEU A 384 25.03 18.24 -14.81
CA LEU A 384 23.66 17.82 -15.13
C LEU A 384 22.72 18.06 -13.96
N GLN A 385 21.49 18.45 -14.28
CA GLN A 385 20.42 18.56 -13.29
C GLN A 385 20.12 17.20 -12.64
N TRP A 386 19.62 17.24 -11.41
CA TRP A 386 19.30 16.02 -10.67
C TRP A 386 18.18 15.19 -11.32
N SER A 387 17.24 15.81 -12.05
CA SER A 387 16.22 15.07 -12.82
C SER A 387 16.84 14.19 -13.90
N THR A 388 17.84 14.72 -14.61
CA THR A 388 18.60 13.99 -15.63
C THR A 388 19.43 12.85 -15.02
N ARG A 389 20.12 13.13 -13.90
CA ARG A 389 20.86 12.08 -13.17
C ARG A 389 19.92 11.00 -12.62
N HIS A 390 18.74 11.39 -12.15
CA HIS A 390 17.69 10.47 -11.72
C HIS A 390 17.26 9.55 -12.86
N ALA A 391 17.02 10.08 -14.06
CA ALA A 391 16.68 9.28 -15.24
C ALA A 391 17.82 8.33 -15.66
N ALA A 392 19.08 8.76 -15.59
CA ALA A 392 20.24 7.90 -15.84
C ALA A 392 20.30 6.74 -14.81
N ASN A 393 20.09 7.05 -13.53
CA ASN A 393 20.03 6.03 -12.47
C ASN A 393 18.86 5.04 -12.69
N PHE A 394 17.70 5.53 -13.14
CA PHE A 394 16.57 4.70 -13.53
C PHE A 394 16.93 3.76 -14.70
N ALA A 395 17.62 4.24 -15.73
CA ALA A 395 18.06 3.42 -16.85
C ALA A 395 19.03 2.31 -16.41
N ILE A 396 20.00 2.64 -15.54
CA ILE A 396 20.92 1.66 -14.93
C ILE A 396 20.14 0.60 -14.17
N LYS A 397 19.18 0.98 -13.31
CA LYS A 397 18.31 0.03 -12.60
C LYS A 397 17.66 -0.95 -13.55
N GLN A 398 17.05 -0.46 -14.63
CA GLN A 398 16.33 -1.32 -15.58
C GLN A 398 17.29 -2.26 -16.34
N LEU A 399 18.47 -1.78 -16.72
CA LEU A 399 19.52 -2.60 -17.34
C LEU A 399 20.01 -3.73 -16.43
N LEU A 400 20.18 -3.44 -15.14
CA LEU A 400 20.65 -4.45 -14.18
C LEU A 400 19.57 -5.48 -13.84
N MET A 401 18.31 -5.05 -13.82
CA MET A 401 17.18 -5.96 -13.63
C MET A 401 16.93 -6.87 -14.83
N SER A 402 17.31 -6.48 -16.05
CA SER A 402 17.04 -7.26 -17.27
C SER A 402 18.03 -8.40 -17.49
N ASN A 403 19.29 -8.25 -17.07
CA ASN A 403 20.33 -9.25 -17.31
C ASN A 403 21.44 -9.25 -16.24
N VAL A 404 21.73 -10.42 -15.67
CA VAL A 404 22.80 -10.59 -14.67
C VAL A 404 24.20 -10.21 -15.21
N THR A 405 24.44 -10.36 -16.53
CA THR A 405 25.69 -9.93 -17.16
C THR A 405 25.93 -8.43 -17.00
N ASN A 406 24.86 -7.63 -16.99
CA ASN A 406 24.97 -6.18 -16.78
C ASN A 406 25.44 -5.87 -15.36
N CYS A 407 25.11 -6.70 -14.37
CA CYS A 407 25.65 -6.56 -13.01
C CYS A 407 27.16 -6.80 -12.97
N ASN A 408 27.69 -7.78 -13.74
CA ASN A 408 29.13 -7.99 -13.85
C ASN A 408 29.82 -6.78 -14.48
N ILE A 409 29.28 -6.27 -15.58
CA ILE A 409 29.80 -5.08 -16.26
C ILE A 409 29.81 -3.89 -15.31
N PHE A 410 28.68 -3.61 -14.66
CA PHE A 410 28.52 -2.48 -13.74
C PHE A 410 29.46 -2.58 -12.53
N SER A 411 29.66 -3.79 -12.00
CA SER A 411 30.66 -4.06 -10.96
C SER A 411 32.08 -3.76 -11.45
N ASN A 412 32.44 -4.21 -12.66
CA ASN A 412 33.78 -4.02 -13.22
C ASN A 412 34.14 -2.55 -13.50
N ILE A 413 33.14 -1.70 -13.74
CA ILE A 413 33.34 -0.26 -13.93
C ILE A 413 33.18 0.56 -12.63
N HIS A 414 33.20 -0.10 -11.47
CA HIS A 414 33.06 0.53 -10.15
C HIS A 414 31.76 1.32 -9.98
N GLY A 415 30.67 0.84 -10.60
CA GLY A 415 29.34 1.42 -10.47
C GLY A 415 28.81 1.42 -9.04
N PRO A 416 28.82 0.29 -8.30
CA PRO A 416 28.33 0.22 -6.92
C PRO A 416 29.06 1.16 -5.98
N ASP A 417 30.38 1.33 -6.15
CA ASP A 417 31.22 2.20 -5.32
C ASP A 417 30.75 3.66 -5.40
N TYR A 418 30.41 4.12 -6.60
CA TYR A 418 29.85 5.46 -6.80
C TYR A 418 28.46 5.62 -6.15
N LEU A 419 27.59 4.60 -6.25
CA LEU A 419 26.27 4.67 -5.61
C LEU A 419 26.37 4.69 -4.09
N TRP A 420 27.28 3.91 -3.50
CA TRP A 420 27.55 3.96 -2.07
C TRP A 420 28.15 5.29 -1.64
N GLN A 421 29.04 5.88 -2.43
CA GLN A 421 29.55 7.22 -2.19
C GLN A 421 28.42 8.25 -2.19
N MET A 422 27.51 8.19 -3.17
CA MET A 422 26.34 9.07 -3.24
C MET A 422 25.43 8.91 -2.03
N LEU A 423 25.19 7.66 -1.59
CA LEU A 423 24.43 7.32 -0.37
C LEU A 423 25.16 7.65 0.93
N LYS A 424 26.42 8.07 0.93
CA LYS A 424 27.13 8.53 2.13
C LYS A 424 26.92 10.02 2.38
N TYR A 425 26.73 10.80 1.32
CA TYR A 425 26.48 12.25 1.37
C TYR A 425 24.98 12.57 1.45
N LEU A 426 24.24 11.80 2.26
CA LEU A 426 22.77 11.83 2.34
C LEU A 426 22.21 13.22 2.65
N THR A 427 22.94 14.06 3.38
CA THR A 427 22.28 15.11 4.15
C THR A 427 22.12 16.48 3.51
N GLU A 428 22.73 16.82 2.36
CA GLU A 428 22.51 18.18 1.76
C GLU A 428 22.60 18.27 0.23
N GLN A 429 23.10 17.25 -0.48
CA GLN A 429 23.50 17.40 -1.89
C GLN A 429 22.67 16.58 -2.90
N VAL A 430 22.02 15.50 -2.47
CA VAL A 430 21.36 14.53 -3.36
C VAL A 430 19.86 14.43 -3.04
N PRO A 431 18.95 14.59 -4.02
CA PRO A 431 17.53 14.37 -3.83
C PRO A 431 17.21 12.95 -3.36
N VAL A 432 16.21 12.83 -2.48
CA VAL A 432 15.83 11.56 -1.84
C VAL A 432 15.34 10.54 -2.87
N GLU A 433 14.64 11.00 -3.90
CA GLU A 433 14.11 10.17 -4.99
C GLU A 433 15.24 9.49 -5.77
N THR A 434 16.34 10.18 -6.00
CA THR A 434 17.53 9.63 -6.65
C THR A 434 18.24 8.60 -5.77
N CYS A 435 18.28 8.84 -4.45
CA CYS A 435 18.83 7.89 -3.49
C CYS A 435 17.98 6.59 -3.42
N ILE A 436 16.66 6.70 -3.50
CA ILE A 436 15.76 5.54 -3.56
C ILE A 436 16.11 4.66 -4.76
N ILE A 437 16.27 5.25 -5.95
CA ILE A 437 16.65 4.49 -7.14
C ILE A 437 18.04 3.86 -6.97
N ALA A 438 19.01 4.54 -6.36
CA ALA A 438 20.33 3.97 -6.10
C ALA A 438 20.25 2.73 -5.20
N LEU A 439 19.43 2.78 -4.14
CA LEU A 439 19.17 1.62 -3.29
C LEU A 439 18.50 0.47 -4.07
N GLU A 440 17.60 0.79 -5.01
CA GLU A 440 16.98 -0.22 -5.87
C GLU A 440 17.94 -0.84 -6.89
N VAL A 441 18.91 -0.07 -7.40
CA VAL A 441 20.03 -0.56 -8.22
C VAL A 441 20.85 -1.56 -7.40
N LEU A 442 21.27 -1.17 -6.20
CA LEU A 442 22.05 -2.02 -5.31
C LEU A 442 21.27 -3.29 -4.92
N LEU A 443 19.96 -3.18 -4.70
CA LEU A 443 19.07 -4.31 -4.46
C LEU A 443 18.99 -5.25 -5.67
N ALA A 444 18.93 -4.73 -6.89
CA ALA A 444 18.93 -5.55 -8.10
C ALA A 444 20.19 -6.42 -8.17
N MET A 445 21.36 -5.86 -7.84
CA MET A 445 22.61 -6.61 -7.76
C MET A 445 22.62 -7.61 -6.60
N ALA A 446 22.25 -7.19 -5.39
CA ALA A 446 22.29 -8.02 -4.19
C ALA A 446 21.38 -9.27 -4.25
N ARG A 447 20.36 -9.26 -5.12
CA ARG A 447 19.53 -10.44 -5.40
C ARG A 447 20.34 -11.60 -5.97
N HIS A 448 21.43 -11.32 -6.67
CA HIS A 448 22.35 -12.33 -7.18
C HIS A 448 23.45 -12.64 -6.17
N LEU A 449 23.58 -13.92 -5.81
CA LEU A 449 24.53 -14.39 -4.79
C LEU A 449 25.97 -13.92 -5.06
N THR A 450 26.39 -13.91 -6.33
CA THR A 450 27.76 -13.56 -6.77
C THR A 450 28.23 -12.16 -6.33
N PHE A 451 27.31 -11.19 -6.24
CA PHE A 451 27.64 -9.81 -5.86
C PHE A 451 27.24 -9.49 -4.41
N ARG A 452 26.42 -10.34 -3.79
CA ARG A 452 25.89 -10.06 -2.46
C ARG A 452 27.01 -9.93 -1.44
N ASP A 453 27.94 -10.89 -1.41
CA ASP A 453 29.06 -10.89 -0.46
C ASP A 453 30.00 -9.70 -0.65
N THR A 454 30.24 -9.27 -1.90
CA THR A 454 31.15 -8.16 -2.19
C THR A 454 30.58 -6.80 -1.76
N MET A 455 29.27 -6.69 -1.63
CA MET A 455 28.57 -5.47 -1.21
C MET A 455 28.46 -5.32 0.32
N ILE A 456 28.76 -6.39 1.08
CA ILE A 456 28.61 -6.42 2.53
C ILE A 456 29.89 -5.92 3.20
N ASN A 457 29.79 -4.77 3.87
CA ASN A 457 30.76 -4.32 4.85
C ASN A 457 30.06 -3.51 5.95
N PHE A 458 30.81 -3.13 6.99
CA PHE A 458 30.24 -2.38 8.11
C PHE A 458 29.65 -1.03 7.67
N ASP A 459 30.38 -0.27 6.85
CA ASP A 459 29.97 1.08 6.43
C ASP A 459 28.69 1.04 5.59
N THR A 460 28.53 0.07 4.69
CA THR A 460 27.33 -0.06 3.85
C THR A 460 26.10 -0.40 4.70
N ILE A 461 26.24 -1.34 5.64
CA ILE A 461 25.15 -1.73 6.55
C ILE A 461 24.80 -0.61 7.54
N ASP A 462 25.78 0.10 8.08
CA ASP A 462 25.57 1.24 8.99
C ASP A 462 24.86 2.40 8.29
N THR A 463 25.25 2.69 7.03
CA THR A 463 24.62 3.73 6.19
C THR A 463 23.13 3.47 6.00
N ILE A 464 22.75 2.25 5.56
CA ILE A 464 21.34 1.92 5.29
C ILE A 464 20.51 1.62 6.55
N SER A 465 21.17 1.49 7.70
CA SER A 465 20.51 1.39 9.01
C SER A 465 20.15 2.76 9.62
N THR A 466 20.43 3.85 8.90
CA THR A 466 20.16 5.23 9.30
C THR A 466 19.03 5.78 8.42
N TYR A 467 17.89 6.15 9.03
CA TYR A 467 16.63 6.42 8.31
C TYR A 467 16.16 7.88 8.43
N PRO A 468 16.84 8.86 7.80
CA PRO A 468 16.50 10.27 7.99
C PRO A 468 15.35 10.77 7.09
N PHE A 469 14.80 9.96 6.17
CA PHE A 469 13.93 10.43 5.08
C PHE A 469 12.48 9.86 5.08
N VAL A 470 11.75 10.17 4.01
CA VAL A 470 10.38 9.72 3.70
C VAL A 470 10.23 8.20 3.72
N ASP A 471 8.99 7.72 3.79
CA ASP A 471 8.67 6.31 3.98
C ASP A 471 9.19 5.40 2.85
N GLU A 472 9.20 5.87 1.60
CA GLU A 472 9.72 5.15 0.44
C GLU A 472 11.21 4.83 0.58
N PHE A 473 12.00 5.76 1.11
CA PHE A 473 13.42 5.54 1.39
C PHE A 473 13.62 4.46 2.45
N LYS A 474 12.81 4.50 3.52
CA LYS A 474 12.86 3.47 4.57
C LYS A 474 12.54 2.09 4.02
N ILE A 475 11.52 2.01 3.15
CA ILE A 475 11.14 0.77 2.47
C ILE A 475 12.31 0.24 1.61
N ALA A 476 12.98 1.10 0.85
CA ALA A 476 14.12 0.71 0.02
C ALA A 476 15.29 0.17 0.87
N CYS A 477 15.66 0.86 1.96
CA CYS A 477 16.69 0.39 2.90
C CYS A 477 16.33 -0.97 3.53
N CYS A 478 15.09 -1.14 4.01
CA CYS A 478 14.66 -2.40 4.62
C CYS A 478 14.68 -3.57 3.62
N LYS A 479 14.32 -3.34 2.34
CA LYS A 479 14.41 -4.34 1.28
C LYS A 479 15.85 -4.71 0.95
N LEU A 480 16.77 -3.75 0.95
CA LEU A 480 18.18 -4.04 0.72
C LEU A 480 18.79 -4.82 1.90
N LEU A 481 18.51 -4.39 3.13
CA LEU A 481 18.91 -5.10 4.35
C LEU A 481 18.39 -6.53 4.38
N SER A 482 17.15 -6.78 3.96
CA SER A 482 16.57 -8.12 4.01
C SER A 482 17.25 -9.11 3.07
N VAL A 483 17.89 -8.61 2.00
CA VAL A 483 18.68 -9.42 1.07
C VAL A 483 20.14 -9.53 1.53
N LEU A 484 20.79 -8.44 1.93
CA LEU A 484 22.19 -8.49 2.38
C LEU A 484 22.36 -9.33 3.65
N CYS A 485 21.40 -9.28 4.57
CA CYS A 485 21.43 -10.05 5.81
C CYS A 485 20.96 -11.52 5.65
N LEU A 486 20.74 -12.01 4.43
CA LEU A 486 20.68 -13.44 4.17
C LEU A 486 22.04 -14.11 4.40
N GLU A 487 23.13 -13.36 4.22
CA GLU A 487 24.48 -13.82 4.51
C GLU A 487 24.84 -13.59 5.98
N GLU A 488 25.68 -14.49 6.52
CA GLU A 488 26.12 -14.42 7.92
C GLU A 488 26.91 -13.13 8.21
N SER A 489 27.77 -12.72 7.27
CA SER A 489 28.51 -11.46 7.34
C SER A 489 27.58 -10.24 7.43
N GLY A 490 26.49 -10.25 6.67
CA GLY A 490 25.46 -9.21 6.69
C GLY A 490 24.77 -9.12 8.04
N ARG A 491 24.35 -10.26 8.61
CA ARG A 491 23.78 -10.34 9.97
C ARG A 491 24.78 -9.84 11.02
N HIS A 492 26.04 -10.25 10.92
CA HIS A 492 27.10 -9.81 11.84
C HIS A 492 27.24 -8.28 11.84
N TYR A 493 27.39 -7.66 10.67
CA TYR A 493 27.51 -6.21 10.58
C TYR A 493 26.23 -5.46 10.96
N PHE A 494 25.06 -6.01 10.66
CA PHE A 494 23.77 -5.45 11.08
C PHE A 494 23.66 -5.37 12.60
N LEU A 495 24.05 -6.44 13.31
CA LEU A 495 24.11 -6.43 14.78
C LEU A 495 25.18 -5.47 15.30
N LYS A 496 26.37 -5.47 14.70
CA LYS A 496 27.47 -4.54 15.06
C LYS A 496 27.06 -3.07 14.91
N ALA A 497 26.28 -2.73 13.89
CA ALA A 497 25.75 -1.39 13.65
C ALA A 497 24.59 -1.00 14.59
N LYS A 498 24.18 -1.89 15.50
CA LYS A 498 22.98 -1.75 16.35
C LYS A 498 21.69 -1.60 15.51
N GLY A 499 21.63 -2.26 14.36
CA GLY A 499 20.50 -2.14 13.42
C GLY A 499 19.15 -2.47 14.07
N SER A 500 19.07 -3.54 14.87
CA SER A 500 17.87 -3.91 15.62
C SER A 500 17.40 -2.86 16.62
N GLN A 501 18.28 -1.99 17.14
CA GLN A 501 17.88 -0.87 17.99
C GLN A 501 17.35 0.30 17.17
N ARG A 502 18.06 0.67 16.09
CA ARG A 502 17.73 1.83 15.27
C ARG A 502 16.40 1.70 14.55
N ILE A 503 15.99 0.48 14.19
CA ILE A 503 14.79 0.23 13.38
C ILE A 503 13.54 -0.11 14.20
N PHE A 504 13.59 -0.05 15.53
CA PHE A 504 12.44 -0.37 16.38
C PHE A 504 11.27 0.59 16.14
N ALA A 505 11.56 1.89 15.94
CA ALA A 505 10.53 2.88 15.68
C ALA A 505 9.65 2.50 14.47
N LEU A 506 10.23 1.83 13.46
CA LEU A 506 9.57 1.51 12.18
C LEU A 506 8.43 0.49 12.29
N ILE A 507 8.34 -0.27 13.39
CA ILE A 507 7.22 -1.20 13.62
C ILE A 507 6.04 -0.56 14.35
N THR A 508 6.20 0.66 14.84
CA THR A 508 5.19 1.35 15.65
C THR A 508 4.12 2.02 14.79
N ASP A 509 2.95 2.30 15.37
CA ASP A 509 1.82 2.95 14.66
C ASP A 509 2.13 4.37 14.16
N ALA A 510 3.29 4.93 14.49
CA ALA A 510 3.77 6.21 13.97
C ALA A 510 4.08 6.17 12.45
N TYR A 511 4.21 4.98 11.84
CA TYR A 511 4.57 4.83 10.42
C TYR A 511 3.49 4.14 9.60
N SER A 512 3.55 4.37 8.28
CA SER A 512 2.61 3.79 7.32
C SER A 512 2.60 2.25 7.37
N ILE A 513 1.48 1.67 6.95
CA ILE A 513 1.30 0.21 6.85
C ILE A 513 2.39 -0.40 5.94
N SER A 514 2.78 0.30 4.88
CA SER A 514 3.82 -0.13 3.93
C SER A 514 5.21 -0.25 4.58
N VAL A 515 5.63 0.74 5.38
CA VAL A 515 6.90 0.70 6.12
C VAL A 515 6.87 -0.45 7.13
N ARG A 516 5.80 -0.54 7.93
CA ARG A 516 5.65 -1.61 8.93
C ARG A 516 5.70 -2.99 8.28
N ASN A 517 4.98 -3.20 7.18
CA ASN A 517 4.97 -4.48 6.47
C ASN A 517 6.37 -4.85 5.95
N THR A 518 7.11 -3.89 5.39
CA THR A 518 8.48 -4.12 4.90
C THR A 518 9.45 -4.41 6.05
N MET A 519 9.27 -3.76 7.19
CA MET A 519 10.05 -4.04 8.40
C MET A 519 9.77 -5.46 8.93
N LEU A 520 8.52 -5.91 8.91
CA LEU A 520 8.20 -7.31 9.27
C LEU A 520 8.83 -8.31 8.29
N GLN A 521 8.87 -8.01 7.00
CA GLN A 521 9.58 -8.84 6.02
C GLN A 521 11.08 -8.93 6.33
N LEU A 522 11.71 -7.82 6.74
CA LEU A 522 13.10 -7.82 7.20
C LEU A 522 13.28 -8.73 8.42
N ILE A 523 12.45 -8.57 9.47
CA ILE A 523 12.50 -9.42 10.67
C ILE A 523 12.35 -10.88 10.29
N GLN A 524 11.35 -11.22 9.48
CA GLN A 524 11.09 -12.58 9.03
C GLN A 524 12.30 -13.19 8.30
N ALA A 525 12.91 -12.44 7.39
CA ALA A 525 14.03 -12.93 6.59
C ALA A 525 15.26 -13.26 7.45
N ILE A 526 15.62 -12.35 8.37
CA ILE A 526 16.91 -12.44 9.08
C ILE A 526 16.81 -13.17 10.43
N SER A 527 15.61 -13.32 10.98
CA SER A 527 15.36 -14.02 12.26
C SER A 527 15.24 -15.54 12.11
N THR A 528 15.53 -16.07 10.92
CA THR A 528 15.85 -17.49 10.75
C THR A 528 17.08 -17.89 11.56
N ASP A 529 18.02 -16.95 11.73
CA ASP A 529 19.11 -17.03 12.70
C ASP A 529 18.60 -16.66 14.10
N LEU A 530 18.67 -17.63 15.03
CA LEU A 530 18.20 -17.45 16.40
C LEU A 530 18.97 -16.37 17.16
N THR A 531 20.22 -16.08 16.77
CA THR A 531 21.03 -15.02 17.37
C THR A 531 20.41 -13.66 17.07
N VAL A 532 20.08 -13.41 15.80
CA VAL A 532 19.43 -12.15 15.39
C VAL A 532 18.04 -12.03 16.01
N ALA A 533 17.28 -13.13 16.05
CA ALA A 533 15.97 -13.17 16.68
C ALA A 533 16.04 -12.79 18.17
N LYS A 534 17.05 -13.27 18.91
CA LYS A 534 17.29 -12.88 20.32
C LYS A 534 17.50 -11.38 20.46
N PHE A 535 18.31 -10.76 19.60
CA PHE A 535 18.51 -9.31 19.61
C PHE A 535 17.21 -8.53 19.37
N PHE A 536 16.31 -9.00 18.50
CA PHE A 536 15.00 -8.37 18.34
C PHE A 536 14.14 -8.51 19.61
N VAL A 537 14.17 -9.66 20.28
CA VAL A 537 13.46 -9.86 21.56
C VAL A 537 14.02 -8.94 22.64
N GLU A 538 15.34 -8.84 22.78
CA GLU A 538 16.02 -7.94 23.74
C GLU A 538 15.66 -6.47 23.50
N ASN A 539 15.50 -6.08 22.24
CA ASN A 539 15.05 -4.75 21.84
C ASN A 539 13.52 -4.58 21.85
N LYS A 540 12.80 -5.43 22.61
CA LYS A 540 11.36 -5.31 22.93
C LYS A 540 10.39 -5.49 21.76
N TYR A 541 10.83 -6.01 20.60
CA TYR A 541 9.94 -6.23 19.45
C TYR A 541 8.80 -7.18 19.80
N LEU A 542 9.12 -8.35 20.35
CA LEU A 542 8.12 -9.35 20.73
C LEU A 542 7.10 -8.77 21.74
N LEU A 543 7.56 -8.03 22.74
CA LEU A 543 6.69 -7.40 23.73
C LEU A 543 5.75 -6.37 23.09
N TYR A 544 6.28 -5.51 22.22
CA TYR A 544 5.47 -4.54 21.48
C TYR A 544 4.42 -5.23 20.60
N MET A 545 4.81 -6.30 19.90
CA MET A 545 3.93 -7.04 18.99
C MET A 545 2.81 -7.79 19.71
N LEU A 546 3.08 -8.31 20.90
CA LEU A 546 2.08 -8.97 21.76
C LEU A 546 1.08 -7.96 22.34
N ASN A 547 1.55 -6.77 22.75
CA ASN A 547 0.69 -5.74 23.33
C ASN A 547 -0.22 -5.07 22.28
N ASN A 548 0.23 -5.00 21.02
CA ASN A 548 -0.50 -4.35 19.94
C ASN A 548 -1.14 -5.35 18.95
N ARG A 549 -1.66 -6.48 19.47
CA ARG A 549 -2.35 -7.52 18.66
C ARG A 549 -3.64 -7.04 17.99
N SER A 550 -4.16 -5.86 18.32
CA SER A 550 -5.27 -5.22 17.60
C SER A 550 -4.84 -4.63 16.25
N SER A 551 -3.53 -4.43 16.01
CA SER A 551 -2.97 -3.93 14.75
C SER A 551 -2.80 -5.03 13.67
N LYS A 552 -3.72 -6.02 13.65
CA LYS A 552 -3.76 -7.17 12.72
C LYS A 552 -3.99 -6.82 11.25
N THR A 553 -3.89 -5.56 10.87
CA THR A 553 -3.98 -5.10 9.47
C THR A 553 -2.91 -5.72 8.58
N ILE A 554 -1.82 -6.24 9.15
CA ILE A 554 -0.69 -6.81 8.41
C ILE A 554 -0.59 -8.33 8.66
N PRO A 555 -0.75 -9.18 7.62
CA PRO A 555 -0.73 -10.65 7.76
C PRO A 555 0.57 -11.23 8.36
N LEU A 556 1.71 -10.58 8.14
CA LEU A 556 3.03 -11.04 8.61
C LEU A 556 3.26 -10.86 10.11
N TRP A 557 2.37 -10.15 10.83
CA TRP A 557 2.53 -9.86 12.24
C TRP A 557 2.64 -11.12 13.10
N ASP A 558 1.69 -12.05 12.93
CA ASP A 558 1.64 -13.29 13.70
C ASP A 558 2.80 -14.23 13.32
N THR A 559 3.20 -14.26 12.05
CA THR A 559 4.37 -15.03 11.58
C THR A 559 5.65 -14.54 12.25
N CYS A 560 5.85 -13.22 12.35
CA CYS A 560 7.01 -12.65 13.02
C CYS A 560 7.00 -12.94 14.53
N ILE A 561 5.82 -12.88 15.19
CA ILE A 561 5.69 -13.30 16.60
C ILE A 561 6.16 -14.75 16.74
N GLU A 562 5.70 -15.66 15.87
CA GLU A 562 6.08 -17.07 15.94
C GLU A 562 7.60 -17.27 15.76
N ILE A 563 8.20 -16.59 14.79
CA ILE A 563 9.65 -16.66 14.53
C ILE A 563 10.44 -16.13 15.73
N LEU A 564 10.06 -14.98 16.29
CA LEU A 564 10.73 -14.43 17.47
C LEU A 564 10.55 -15.34 18.70
N LEU A 565 9.39 -15.99 18.86
CA LEU A 565 9.15 -16.94 19.95
C LEU A 565 10.02 -18.20 19.82
N LYS A 566 10.42 -18.63 18.62
CA LYS A 566 11.38 -19.75 18.43
C LYS A 566 12.75 -19.45 19.05
N SER A 567 13.13 -18.17 19.16
CA SER A 567 14.39 -17.77 19.82
C SER A 567 14.37 -17.90 21.34
N HIS A 568 13.18 -18.00 21.94
CA HIS A 568 13.00 -18.12 23.39
C HIS A 568 11.84 -19.08 23.73
N LEU A 569 12.12 -20.38 23.65
CA LEU A 569 11.16 -21.47 23.87
C LEU A 569 10.39 -21.40 25.21
N PRO A 570 10.97 -20.98 26.35
CA PRO A 570 10.21 -20.82 27.59
C PRO A 570 9.05 -19.83 27.45
N THR A 571 9.28 -18.70 26.78
CA THR A 571 8.23 -17.70 26.53
C THR A 571 7.23 -18.21 25.51
N LYS A 572 7.69 -18.93 24.48
CA LYS A 572 6.81 -19.60 23.52
C LYS A 572 5.84 -20.52 24.26
N PHE A 573 6.35 -21.45 25.06
CA PHE A 573 5.52 -22.41 25.79
C PHE A 573 4.59 -21.74 26.81
N ALA A 574 5.05 -20.68 27.50
CA ALA A 574 4.21 -19.93 28.42
C ALA A 574 3.02 -19.24 27.73
N LEU A 575 3.22 -18.71 26.52
CA LEU A 575 2.20 -17.98 25.76
C LEU A 575 1.29 -18.89 24.93
N THR A 576 1.84 -19.92 24.29
CA THR A 576 1.10 -20.78 23.36
C THR A 576 0.62 -22.06 24.00
N GLY A 577 1.15 -22.43 25.17
CA GLY A 577 0.98 -23.75 25.76
C GLY A 577 1.57 -24.89 24.92
N ARG A 578 2.36 -24.59 23.88
CA ARG A 578 2.78 -25.60 22.90
C ARG A 578 4.20 -25.37 22.38
N LEU A 579 5.03 -26.40 22.50
CA LEU A 579 6.26 -26.57 21.73
C LEU A 579 6.02 -27.61 20.64
N SER A 580 6.29 -27.23 19.40
CA SER A 580 6.23 -28.12 18.25
C SER A 580 7.38 -29.12 18.25
N LEU A 581 7.32 -30.09 17.34
CA LEU A 581 8.37 -31.08 17.13
C LEU A 581 9.72 -30.49 16.68
N HIS A 582 9.73 -29.26 16.14
CA HIS A 582 10.96 -28.55 15.76
C HIS A 582 11.54 -27.69 16.89
N ASP A 583 10.79 -27.48 17.97
CA ASP A 583 11.26 -26.71 19.12
C ASP A 583 12.04 -27.64 20.06
N LEU A 584 13.36 -27.62 19.94
CA LEU A 584 14.28 -28.45 20.73
C LEU A 584 14.67 -27.74 22.03
N THR A 585 14.39 -28.37 23.16
CA THR A 585 14.78 -27.87 24.48
C THR A 585 16.30 -27.88 24.65
N GLN A 586 16.86 -26.70 24.97
CA GLN A 586 18.29 -26.50 25.20
C GLN A 586 18.60 -26.41 26.70
N ASP A 587 19.88 -26.40 27.06
CA ASP A 587 20.31 -26.19 28.43
C ASP A 587 19.87 -24.81 28.93
N GLY A 588 19.31 -24.77 30.14
CA GLY A 588 18.65 -23.58 30.68
C GLY A 588 17.20 -23.41 30.25
N PHE A 589 16.61 -24.31 29.45
CA PHE A 589 15.16 -24.30 29.19
C PHE A 589 14.38 -24.48 30.50
N TYR A 590 13.36 -23.67 30.74
CA TYR A 590 12.58 -23.71 31.97
C TYR A 590 11.08 -23.53 31.74
N VAL A 591 10.28 -24.02 32.68
CA VAL A 591 8.81 -23.96 32.64
C VAL A 591 8.28 -23.69 34.04
N SER A 592 7.38 -22.72 34.18
CA SER A 592 6.60 -22.50 35.41
C SER A 592 5.34 -23.36 35.41
N LYS A 593 4.88 -23.81 36.59
CA LYS A 593 3.65 -24.59 36.73
C LYS A 593 2.39 -23.80 36.32
N THR A 594 2.30 -22.51 36.64
CA THR A 594 1.25 -21.60 36.13
C THR A 594 1.46 -21.14 34.68
N SER A 595 0.36 -20.86 33.98
CA SER A 595 0.34 -20.26 32.63
C SER A 595 0.51 -18.74 32.61
N VAL A 596 0.39 -18.07 33.77
CA VAL A 596 0.37 -16.60 33.86
C VAL A 596 1.76 -16.08 34.19
N CYS A 597 2.60 -15.94 33.19
CA CYS A 597 3.71 -14.98 33.27
C CYS A 597 4.08 -14.50 31.86
N LEU A 598 3.50 -13.37 31.42
CA LEU A 598 4.15 -12.57 30.40
C LEU A 598 5.40 -11.96 31.04
N SER A 599 6.57 -12.19 30.43
CA SER A 599 7.86 -11.65 30.88
C SER A 599 7.73 -10.15 31.23
N PRO A 600 8.30 -9.67 32.36
CA PRO A 600 9.67 -9.93 32.82
C PRO A 600 9.72 -10.43 34.28
N VAL A 601 10.77 -10.99 34.88
CA VAL A 601 12.22 -10.90 34.71
C VAL A 601 12.77 -12.23 35.28
N LEU A 602 13.58 -12.98 34.54
CA LEU A 602 14.35 -14.09 35.12
C LEU A 602 15.25 -13.56 36.26
N ASP A 603 15.91 -12.42 36.06
CA ASP A 603 16.71 -11.71 37.07
C ASP A 603 15.95 -11.41 38.39
N ASP A 604 14.64 -11.12 38.39
CA ASP A 604 13.89 -10.88 39.64
C ASP A 604 13.54 -12.21 40.34
N ILE A 605 13.22 -13.26 39.57
CA ILE A 605 12.88 -14.59 40.11
C ILE A 605 14.14 -15.30 40.64
N PHE A 606 15.29 -15.18 39.95
CA PHE A 606 16.57 -15.79 40.35
C PHE A 606 17.25 -15.06 41.52
N ARG A 607 16.94 -13.79 41.78
CA ARG A 607 17.46 -13.04 42.94
C ARG A 607 16.77 -13.37 44.27
N ILE A 608 15.60 -14.01 44.24
CA ILE A 608 14.82 -14.30 45.44
C ILE A 608 15.19 -15.69 45.99
N LYS A 609 16.05 -15.73 47.02
CA LYS A 609 16.43 -16.96 47.74
C LYS A 609 15.25 -17.75 48.34
N PHE A 610 14.14 -17.08 48.66
CA PHE A 610 12.90 -17.71 49.13
C PHE A 610 11.69 -17.04 48.46
N CYS A 611 11.26 -17.58 47.31
CA CYS A 611 10.08 -17.08 46.63
C CYS A 611 8.87 -17.96 47.01
N PRO A 612 7.76 -17.40 47.55
CA PRO A 612 6.53 -18.15 47.84
C PRO A 612 5.81 -18.66 46.57
N LEU A 613 6.35 -18.36 45.38
CA LEU A 613 5.80 -18.77 44.10
C LEU A 613 6.02 -20.27 43.80
N GLU A 614 5.16 -20.76 42.91
CA GLU A 614 5.14 -22.11 42.35
C GLU A 614 6.50 -22.58 41.79
N PRO A 615 6.78 -23.89 41.77
CA PRO A 615 8.05 -24.42 41.25
C PRO A 615 8.30 -24.03 39.79
N ILE A 616 9.57 -23.74 39.48
CA ILE A 616 10.06 -23.55 38.12
C ILE A 616 10.97 -24.73 37.80
N TYR A 617 10.58 -25.51 36.80
CA TYR A 617 11.35 -26.67 36.36
C TYR A 617 12.38 -26.23 35.35
N MET A 618 13.62 -26.73 35.46
CA MET A 618 14.73 -26.38 34.57
C MET A 618 15.38 -27.64 33.99
N VAL A 619 15.68 -27.60 32.69
CA VAL A 619 16.45 -28.63 31.97
C VAL A 619 17.90 -28.19 31.88
N ASN A 620 18.81 -29.05 32.33
CA ASN A 620 20.24 -28.78 32.24
C ASN A 620 21.04 -30.08 32.06
N TYR A 621 21.58 -30.31 30.88
CA TYR A 621 22.37 -31.47 30.48
C TYR A 621 23.88 -31.16 30.49
N LEU A 622 24.36 -30.35 31.44
CA LEU A 622 25.80 -30.09 31.58
C LEU A 622 26.50 -31.29 32.25
N THR A 623 27.25 -32.07 31.49
CA THR A 623 28.22 -33.04 32.03
C THR A 623 29.48 -32.30 32.46
N LEU A 624 29.87 -32.41 33.73
CA LEU A 624 31.17 -31.92 34.18
C LEU A 624 32.27 -32.59 33.34
N PRO A 625 33.23 -31.83 32.77
CA PRO A 625 34.36 -32.45 32.11
C PRO A 625 35.11 -33.29 33.13
N THR A 626 35.23 -34.60 32.86
CA THR A 626 36.25 -35.43 33.51
C THR A 626 37.59 -34.75 33.28
N SER A 627 38.26 -34.39 34.37
CA SER A 627 39.60 -33.80 34.34
C SER A 627 40.50 -34.70 33.51
N ASP A 628 40.85 -34.26 32.30
CA ASP A 628 42.12 -34.50 31.60
C ASP A 628 41.92 -34.10 30.13
N THR A 629 41.94 -32.79 29.86
CA THR A 629 42.45 -32.12 28.63
C THR A 629 41.87 -30.69 28.50
N LEU A 630 42.75 -29.73 28.23
CA LEU A 630 42.47 -28.31 27.96
C LEU A 630 43.55 -27.84 26.95
N PRO A 631 43.32 -26.83 26.11
CA PRO A 631 42.22 -26.65 25.17
C PRO A 631 42.72 -26.16 23.78
N ASN A 632 41.82 -25.94 22.81
CA ASN A 632 41.80 -24.74 21.97
C ASN A 632 40.56 -24.71 21.05
N GLU A 633 39.42 -24.28 21.59
CA GLU A 633 38.27 -23.75 20.83
C GLU A 633 37.31 -23.04 21.82
N ILE A 634 37.81 -22.03 22.55
CA ILE A 634 37.03 -21.34 23.59
C ILE A 634 37.17 -19.83 23.40
N THR A 635 36.29 -19.25 22.59
CA THR A 635 36.07 -17.79 22.63
C THR A 635 34.60 -17.37 22.55
N PHE A 636 33.66 -18.25 22.20
CA PHE A 636 32.23 -17.88 22.10
C PHE A 636 31.33 -18.57 23.16
N GLU A 637 31.63 -19.81 23.56
CA GLU A 637 30.94 -20.50 24.68
C GLU A 637 31.23 -19.86 26.04
N ARG A 638 32.33 -19.11 26.15
CA ARG A 638 32.71 -18.42 27.38
C ARG A 638 31.75 -17.28 27.70
N ASP A 639 31.11 -16.66 26.71
CA ASP A 639 30.22 -15.50 26.93
C ASP A 639 28.81 -15.91 27.34
N ILE A 640 28.26 -17.02 26.84
CA ILE A 640 26.95 -17.53 27.32
C ILE A 640 27.10 -18.05 28.74
N ASN A 641 28.16 -18.82 29.01
CA ASN A 641 28.43 -19.30 30.36
C ASN A 641 28.82 -18.17 31.31
N ALA A 642 29.58 -17.15 30.89
CA ALA A 642 29.85 -15.98 31.74
C ALA A 642 28.61 -15.10 31.96
N TRP A 643 27.74 -14.96 30.96
CA TRP A 643 26.47 -14.22 31.06
C TRP A 643 25.45 -14.95 31.95
N LEU A 644 25.39 -16.28 31.86
CA LEU A 644 24.59 -17.14 32.74
C LEU A 644 25.22 -17.25 34.15
N GLU A 645 26.54 -17.37 34.28
CA GLU A 645 27.24 -17.39 35.58
C GLU A 645 27.10 -16.05 36.31
N SER A 646 27.14 -14.94 35.58
CA SER A 646 26.91 -13.59 36.12
C SER A 646 25.46 -13.36 36.57
N ARG A 647 24.48 -14.13 36.07
CA ARG A 647 23.04 -13.92 36.33
C ARG A 647 22.37 -14.99 37.19
N PHE A 648 22.83 -16.25 37.16
CA PHE A 648 22.11 -17.42 37.72
C PHE A 648 22.85 -18.10 38.88
N GLY A 649 24.04 -17.63 39.27
CA GLY A 649 25.02 -18.50 39.93
C GLY A 649 25.38 -19.66 38.98
N ARG A 650 26.31 -20.54 39.34
CA ARG A 650 26.55 -21.74 38.49
C ARG A 650 25.21 -22.41 38.21
N LEU A 651 24.83 -22.54 36.93
CA LEU A 651 23.81 -23.48 36.49
C LEU A 651 24.13 -24.81 37.17
N GLN A 652 23.36 -25.19 38.19
CA GLN A 652 23.64 -26.43 38.91
C GLN A 652 23.52 -27.55 37.89
N CYS A 653 24.61 -28.29 37.67
CA CYS A 653 24.57 -29.50 36.87
C CYS A 653 23.42 -30.37 37.39
N ASP A 654 22.64 -30.95 36.49
CA ASP A 654 21.62 -31.94 36.84
C ASP A 654 22.16 -33.33 36.48
N PRO A 655 23.00 -33.93 37.35
CA PRO A 655 23.60 -35.23 37.05
C PRO A 655 22.55 -36.32 36.90
N HIS A 656 21.40 -36.18 37.56
CA HIS A 656 20.30 -37.13 37.45
C HIS A 656 19.60 -37.05 36.10
N PHE A 657 19.42 -35.85 35.54
CA PHE A 657 18.89 -35.72 34.19
C PHE A 657 19.85 -36.32 33.14
N SER A 658 21.16 -36.04 33.27
CA SER A 658 22.18 -36.66 32.41
C SER A 658 22.17 -38.19 32.53
N GLU A 659 22.06 -38.72 33.75
CA GLU A 659 21.93 -40.16 34.01
C GLU A 659 20.66 -40.75 33.36
N TYR A 660 19.53 -40.07 33.44
CA TYR A 660 18.28 -40.51 32.79
C TYR A 660 18.41 -40.61 31.27
N VAL A 661 19.03 -39.61 30.63
CA VAL A 661 19.28 -39.61 29.19
C VAL A 661 20.22 -40.77 28.81
N GLU A 662 21.33 -40.95 29.53
CA GLU A 662 22.28 -42.03 29.24
C GLU A 662 21.70 -43.43 29.51
N LEU A 663 20.97 -43.61 30.61
CA LEU A 663 20.29 -44.86 30.91
C LEU A 663 19.28 -45.21 29.80
N PHE A 664 18.52 -44.22 29.34
CA PHE A 664 17.55 -44.43 28.26
C PHE A 664 18.24 -44.75 26.93
N LYS A 665 19.33 -44.05 26.57
CA LYS A 665 20.15 -44.39 25.39
C LYS A 665 20.64 -45.83 25.42
N ARG A 666 21.13 -46.31 26.58
CA ARG A 666 21.54 -47.71 26.75
C ARG A 666 20.38 -48.69 26.60
N MET A 667 19.19 -48.35 27.11
CA MET A 667 17.98 -49.15 26.93
C MET A 667 17.56 -49.27 25.46
N LEU A 668 17.66 -48.17 24.69
CA LEU A 668 17.42 -48.18 23.25
C LEU A 668 18.41 -49.10 22.53
N LEU A 669 19.71 -48.93 22.81
CA LEU A 669 20.77 -49.77 22.21
C LEU A 669 20.52 -51.25 22.49
N ALA A 670 20.20 -51.65 23.72
CA ALA A 670 19.97 -53.04 24.08
C ALA A 670 18.72 -53.66 23.45
N LYS A 671 17.72 -52.84 23.09
CA LYS A 671 16.47 -53.30 22.47
C LYS A 671 16.59 -53.37 20.94
N GLU A 672 17.25 -52.38 20.33
CA GLU A 672 17.39 -52.25 18.87
C GLU A 672 18.58 -53.06 18.32
N SER A 673 19.58 -53.39 19.14
CA SER A 673 20.71 -54.24 18.73
C SER A 673 20.35 -55.71 18.46
N LYS A 674 19.09 -56.12 18.69
CA LYS A 674 18.63 -57.49 18.45
C LYS A 674 18.08 -57.71 17.03
N ASP A 675 17.78 -56.65 16.28
CA ASP A 675 17.08 -56.72 14.98
C ASP A 675 17.83 -56.09 13.79
N ILE A 676 19.12 -55.73 13.91
CA ILE A 676 19.84 -54.96 12.87
C ILE A 676 21.12 -55.68 12.39
N SER A 677 21.23 -55.94 11.08
CA SER A 677 22.48 -56.35 10.43
C SER A 677 23.50 -55.19 10.40
N ALA A 678 24.80 -55.50 10.53
CA ALA A 678 25.88 -54.57 10.88
C ALA A 678 26.14 -53.37 9.91
N THR A 679 25.33 -53.17 8.88
CA THR A 679 25.60 -52.23 7.77
C THR A 679 24.91 -50.86 7.91
N GLU A 680 23.93 -50.69 8.81
CA GLU A 680 23.25 -49.39 9.01
C GLU A 680 23.47 -48.83 10.42
N ARG A 681 24.68 -48.32 10.68
CA ARG A 681 25.04 -47.65 11.95
C ARG A 681 24.60 -46.18 12.02
N ASN A 682 23.41 -45.84 11.50
CA ASN A 682 22.77 -44.53 11.70
C ASN A 682 21.53 -44.71 12.59
N ILE A 683 21.77 -44.98 13.88
CA ILE A 683 20.75 -45.27 14.90
C ILE A 683 19.80 -44.06 15.12
N ASP A 684 20.21 -42.85 14.78
CA ASP A 684 19.48 -41.62 15.16
C ASP A 684 18.24 -41.30 14.32
N ARG A 685 17.97 -42.01 13.20
CA ARG A 685 16.89 -41.61 12.27
C ARG A 685 16.08 -42.74 11.65
N ASN A 686 16.02 -43.92 12.27
CA ASN A 686 15.17 -44.98 11.72
C ASN A 686 13.70 -44.75 12.11
N ILE A 687 12.93 -44.33 11.09
CA ILE A 687 11.50 -43.99 11.09
C ILE A 687 10.64 -45.13 11.67
N GLN A 688 11.06 -46.39 11.50
CA GLN A 688 10.31 -47.56 11.95
C GLN A 688 10.24 -47.70 13.49
N TYR A 689 11.23 -47.15 14.21
CA TYR A 689 11.30 -47.27 15.67
C TYR A 689 10.63 -46.12 16.42
N VAL A 690 10.07 -45.11 15.73
CA VAL A 690 9.49 -43.93 16.39
C VAL A 690 8.40 -44.32 17.41
N LEU A 691 7.49 -45.22 17.03
CA LEU A 691 6.42 -45.70 17.93
C LEU A 691 6.96 -46.52 19.10
N SER A 692 7.95 -47.39 18.87
CA SER A 692 8.51 -48.25 19.93
C SER A 692 9.33 -47.42 20.92
N ARG A 693 10.16 -46.48 20.44
CA ARG A 693 10.93 -45.52 21.23
C ARG A 693 10.01 -44.66 22.09
N ALA A 694 8.93 -44.14 21.52
CA ALA A 694 7.95 -43.34 22.26
C ALA A 694 7.27 -44.14 23.39
N LYS A 695 6.82 -45.38 23.13
CA LYS A 695 6.24 -46.25 24.15
C LYS A 695 7.25 -46.58 25.26
N MET A 696 8.50 -46.88 24.90
CA MET A 696 9.55 -47.17 25.87
C MET A 696 9.86 -45.95 26.74
N LEU A 697 9.95 -44.76 26.13
CA LEU A 697 10.21 -43.52 26.86
C LEU A 697 9.06 -43.18 27.81
N ALA A 698 7.82 -43.39 27.39
CA ALA A 698 6.65 -43.16 28.25
C ALA A 698 6.68 -44.05 29.51
N VAL A 699 6.99 -45.34 29.35
CA VAL A 699 7.15 -46.28 30.48
C VAL A 699 8.34 -45.89 31.36
N PHE A 700 9.46 -45.50 30.75
CA PHE A 700 10.65 -45.05 31.46
C PHE A 700 10.34 -43.82 32.34
N VAL A 701 9.78 -42.76 31.75
CA VAL A 701 9.40 -41.53 32.46
C VAL A 701 8.39 -41.81 33.57
N ALA A 702 7.36 -42.63 33.30
CA ALA A 702 6.38 -43.00 34.31
C ALA A 702 7.06 -43.65 35.53
N ARG A 703 8.02 -44.57 35.31
CA ARG A 703 8.78 -45.21 36.39
C ARG A 703 9.66 -44.23 37.17
N GLN A 704 10.34 -43.30 36.48
CA GLN A 704 11.20 -42.32 37.15
C GLN A 704 10.42 -41.33 38.04
N MET A 705 9.16 -41.05 37.69
CA MET A 705 8.31 -40.05 38.35
C MET A 705 7.10 -40.65 39.12
N SER A 706 7.18 -41.93 39.51
CA SER A 706 6.11 -42.66 40.20
C SER A 706 6.11 -42.53 41.73
N GLY A 707 7.16 -41.99 42.34
CA GLY A 707 7.34 -41.95 43.78
C GLY A 707 7.65 -43.30 44.42
N ILE A 708 7.66 -43.32 45.76
CA ILE A 708 7.93 -44.52 46.56
C ILE A 708 6.56 -45.16 46.89
N TYR A 709 6.28 -46.33 46.32
CA TYR A 709 5.07 -47.19 46.46
C TYR A 709 3.85 -46.85 45.59
N SER A 710 3.58 -47.76 44.64
CA SER A 710 2.46 -47.75 43.67
C SER A 710 1.19 -48.48 44.16
N ALA A 711 1.11 -48.90 45.42
CA ALA A 711 -0.03 -49.64 45.95
C ALA A 711 -0.85 -48.77 46.90
N GLY A 712 -1.90 -48.10 46.39
CA GLY A 712 -3.02 -47.63 47.20
C GLY A 712 -3.07 -46.15 47.62
N ILE A 713 -2.45 -45.21 46.89
CA ILE A 713 -2.44 -43.78 47.28
C ILE A 713 -3.44 -42.97 46.44
N ARG A 714 -4.30 -42.20 47.12
CA ARG A 714 -5.48 -41.51 46.54
C ARG A 714 -5.23 -40.11 45.96
N CYS A 715 -4.01 -39.57 45.94
CA CYS A 715 -3.76 -38.25 45.32
C CYS A 715 -2.27 -38.03 44.97
N ILE A 716 -1.89 -38.15 43.69
CA ILE A 716 -0.52 -37.88 43.19
C ILE A 716 -0.13 -36.42 43.40
N ASP A 717 -1.09 -35.49 43.28
CA ASP A 717 -0.82 -34.05 43.41
C ASP A 717 -0.37 -33.67 44.83
N GLN A 718 -0.92 -34.31 45.86
CA GLN A 718 -0.49 -34.09 47.25
C GLN A 718 0.93 -34.63 47.50
N GLN A 719 1.28 -35.78 46.93
CA GLN A 719 2.64 -36.32 47.01
C GLN A 719 3.65 -35.42 46.30
N LEU A 720 3.28 -34.93 45.11
CA LEU A 720 4.07 -33.98 44.36
C LEU A 720 4.30 -32.71 45.18
N GLU A 721 3.27 -32.15 45.81
CA GLU A 721 3.42 -30.95 46.63
C GLU A 721 4.38 -31.14 47.82
N VAL A 722 4.30 -32.28 48.53
CA VAL A 722 5.22 -32.62 49.62
C VAL A 722 6.64 -32.79 49.11
N HIS A 723 6.80 -33.49 47.98
CA HIS A 723 8.10 -33.73 47.35
C HIS A 723 8.76 -32.41 46.91
N LEU A 724 8.00 -31.50 46.29
CA LEU A 724 8.46 -30.18 45.89
C LEU A 724 8.88 -29.35 47.11
N LYS A 725 8.11 -29.36 48.21
CA LYS A 725 8.49 -28.68 49.46
C LYS A 725 9.81 -29.20 50.02
N GLN A 726 10.05 -30.51 49.94
CA GLN A 726 11.30 -31.12 50.37
C GLN A 726 12.48 -30.70 49.48
N ILE A 727 12.33 -30.77 48.15
CA ILE A 727 13.38 -30.34 47.21
C ILE A 727 13.71 -28.87 47.41
N LYS A 728 12.70 -28.00 47.46
CA LYS A 728 12.90 -26.55 47.69
C LYS A 728 13.64 -26.26 48.98
N LYS A 729 13.33 -27.00 50.06
CA LYS A 729 14.04 -26.89 51.34
C LYS A 729 15.50 -27.34 51.23
N CYS A 730 15.78 -28.38 50.45
CA CYS A 730 17.15 -28.88 50.26
C CYS A 730 18.00 -27.97 49.35
N LEU A 731 17.41 -27.39 48.30
CA LEU A 731 18.11 -26.55 47.34
C LEU A 731 18.18 -25.07 47.73
N GLU A 732 17.35 -24.65 48.69
CA GLU A 732 17.17 -23.23 49.06
C GLU A 732 16.80 -22.35 47.86
N THR A 733 16.00 -22.90 46.93
CA THR A 733 15.50 -22.18 45.75
C THR A 733 14.18 -22.78 45.24
N SER A 734 13.39 -21.98 44.52
CA SER A 734 12.18 -22.44 43.81
C SER A 734 12.46 -22.97 42.41
N ILE A 735 13.71 -22.91 41.94
CA ILE A 735 14.15 -23.54 40.69
C ILE A 735 14.56 -24.98 40.95
N ILE A 736 13.89 -25.90 40.28
CA ILE A 736 14.03 -27.33 40.49
C ILE A 736 14.61 -27.95 39.21
N PRO A 737 15.84 -28.50 39.27
CA PRO A 737 16.39 -29.30 38.18
C PRO A 737 15.48 -30.50 37.91
N LEU A 738 15.11 -30.69 36.65
CA LEU A 738 14.07 -31.64 36.25
C LEU A 738 14.40 -33.08 36.66
N GLY A 739 15.68 -33.46 36.62
CA GLY A 739 16.18 -34.77 37.01
C GLY A 739 16.12 -35.05 38.52
N GLN A 740 15.87 -34.05 39.37
CA GLN A 740 15.68 -34.28 40.82
C GLN A 740 14.27 -34.74 41.20
N LEU A 741 13.30 -34.60 40.29
CA LEU A 741 11.94 -35.03 40.55
C LEU A 741 11.86 -36.57 40.56
N ARG A 742 11.22 -37.10 41.61
CA ARG A 742 10.88 -38.53 41.77
C ARG A 742 9.37 -38.76 41.76
N VAL A 743 8.60 -37.69 41.97
CA VAL A 743 7.14 -37.65 41.83
C VAL A 743 6.82 -36.57 40.82
N GLY A 744 5.98 -36.89 39.83
CA GLY A 744 5.53 -35.94 38.80
C GLY A 744 4.07 -36.19 38.43
N SER A 745 3.33 -35.12 38.19
CA SER A 745 1.97 -35.15 37.62
C SER A 745 2.08 -35.01 36.09
N TYR A 746 1.01 -34.60 35.42
CA TYR A 746 0.97 -34.51 33.95
C TYR A 746 2.06 -33.58 33.36
N LEU A 747 2.26 -32.39 33.93
CA LEU A 747 3.22 -31.41 33.43
C LEU A 747 4.67 -31.90 33.57
N GLU A 748 5.05 -32.37 34.75
CA GLU A 748 6.42 -32.79 35.04
C GLU A 748 6.83 -33.99 34.17
N ARG A 749 5.91 -34.96 34.01
CA ARG A 749 6.12 -36.14 33.18
C ARG A 749 6.24 -35.78 31.70
N ALA A 750 5.33 -34.95 31.19
CA ALA A 750 5.40 -34.50 29.80
C ALA A 750 6.69 -33.70 29.54
N MET A 751 7.10 -32.83 30.46
CA MET A 751 8.35 -32.08 30.35
C MET A 751 9.58 -32.98 30.35
N LEU A 752 9.67 -33.98 31.25
CA LEU A 752 10.78 -34.94 31.26
C LEU A 752 10.82 -35.76 29.98
N PHE A 753 9.67 -36.21 29.49
CA PHE A 753 9.57 -36.89 28.20
C PHE A 753 10.14 -36.01 27.09
N LYS A 754 9.66 -34.76 26.95
CA LYS A 754 10.11 -33.84 25.89
C LYS A 754 11.62 -33.58 25.98
N ALA A 755 12.13 -33.32 27.18
CA ALA A 755 13.54 -33.04 27.39
C ALA A 755 14.45 -34.23 27.02
N ILE A 756 14.06 -35.47 27.37
CA ILE A 756 14.81 -36.67 26.95
C ILE A 756 14.64 -36.89 25.44
N ALA A 757 13.42 -36.77 24.91
CA ALA A 757 13.10 -36.94 23.50
C ALA A 757 13.96 -36.05 22.59
N ASP A 758 14.14 -34.77 22.96
CA ASP A 758 14.97 -33.83 22.21
C ASP A 758 16.46 -34.24 22.20
N ARG A 759 16.98 -34.85 23.28
CA ARG A 759 18.37 -35.31 23.39
C ARG A 759 18.66 -36.63 22.68
N ILE A 760 17.62 -37.36 22.29
CA ILE A 760 17.69 -38.61 21.51
C ILE A 760 17.08 -38.46 20.10
N CYS A 761 16.79 -37.23 19.68
CA CYS A 761 16.20 -36.91 18.37
C CYS A 761 14.83 -37.58 18.10
N LEU A 762 14.02 -37.83 19.14
CA LEU A 762 12.66 -38.35 19.00
C LEU A 762 11.67 -37.18 18.75
N PRO A 763 10.97 -37.11 17.60
CA PRO A 763 10.07 -36.01 17.27
C PRO A 763 8.83 -36.01 18.19
N ALA A 764 8.82 -35.08 19.14
CA ALA A 764 7.77 -34.93 20.13
C ALA A 764 7.34 -33.47 20.26
N ALA A 765 6.03 -33.21 20.23
CA ALA A 765 5.47 -31.91 20.60
C ALA A 765 5.02 -31.95 22.06
N PHE A 766 5.26 -30.86 22.79
CA PHE A 766 4.89 -30.72 24.19
C PHE A 766 3.75 -29.73 24.33
N VAL A 767 2.65 -30.19 24.93
CA VAL A 767 1.39 -29.44 24.98
C VAL A 767 0.90 -29.33 26.42
N ARG A 768 0.53 -28.11 26.80
CA ARG A 768 -0.19 -27.75 28.02
C ARG A 768 -1.63 -27.47 27.62
N GLY A 769 -2.54 -28.34 28.04
CA GLY A 769 -3.97 -28.11 27.89
C GLY A 769 -4.60 -27.53 29.14
N GLU A 770 -5.91 -27.70 29.22
CA GLU A 770 -6.74 -27.13 30.28
C GLU A 770 -6.64 -27.93 31.58
N TYR A 771 -7.07 -27.31 32.69
CA TYR A 771 -7.17 -27.94 34.01
C TYR A 771 -5.87 -28.57 34.55
N GLY A 772 -4.71 -28.05 34.11
CA GLY A 772 -3.39 -28.54 34.56
C GLY A 772 -2.92 -29.83 33.88
N VAL A 773 -3.62 -30.29 32.84
CA VAL A 773 -3.23 -31.47 32.06
C VAL A 773 -2.21 -31.06 30.99
N SER A 774 -1.14 -31.83 30.85
CA SER A 774 -0.14 -31.68 29.79
C SER A 774 0.16 -33.05 29.19
N TRP A 775 0.44 -33.09 27.89
CA TRP A 775 0.70 -34.32 27.16
C TRP A 775 1.79 -34.13 26.12
N ILE A 776 2.21 -35.25 25.54
CA ILE A 776 3.13 -35.31 24.43
C ILE A 776 2.39 -35.85 23.22
N GLU A 777 2.56 -35.18 22.08
CA GLU A 777 2.11 -35.66 20.79
C GLU A 777 3.33 -36.18 20.02
N ILE A 778 3.21 -37.38 19.46
CA ILE A 778 4.25 -38.03 18.68
C ILE A 778 3.75 -38.15 17.25
N VAL A 779 4.59 -37.74 16.29
CA VAL A 779 4.30 -37.94 14.88
C VAL A 779 4.67 -39.37 14.51
N ILE A 780 3.66 -40.16 14.10
CA ILE A 780 3.85 -41.53 13.64
C ILE A 780 3.78 -41.51 12.10
N PRO A 781 4.86 -41.89 11.40
CA PRO A 781 4.87 -42.04 9.95
C PRO A 781 3.89 -43.13 9.53
N GLN A 782 2.94 -42.83 8.62
CA GLN A 782 2.14 -43.86 7.96
C GLN A 782 3.02 -44.54 6.92
N MET A 783 3.26 -45.84 7.06
CA MET A 783 3.78 -46.64 5.96
C MET A 783 2.57 -47.14 5.16
N GLU A 784 2.52 -46.87 3.85
CA GLU A 784 1.55 -47.53 2.98
C GLU A 784 1.86 -49.02 3.01
N ASP A 785 0.87 -49.81 3.43
CA ASP A 785 0.96 -51.26 3.52
C ASP A 785 1.19 -51.86 2.12
N SER A 786 2.45 -52.09 1.75
CA SER A 786 2.79 -53.01 0.68
C SER A 786 2.87 -54.41 1.27
N ASN A 787 1.74 -55.12 1.16
CA ASN A 787 1.57 -56.56 1.24
C ASN A 787 1.83 -57.25 2.60
N GLU A 788 0.75 -57.83 3.11
CA GLU A 788 0.78 -58.98 4.00
C GLU A 788 1.75 -60.05 3.46
N GLU A 789 2.83 -60.32 4.18
CA GLU A 789 3.45 -61.64 4.25
C GLU A 789 4.03 -61.80 5.65
N GLY A 790 3.58 -62.86 6.32
CA GLY A 790 3.76 -63.08 7.75
C GLY A 790 5.23 -63.20 8.16
N PHE A 791 5.53 -62.67 9.35
CA PHE A 791 6.65 -63.17 10.13
C PHE A 791 6.11 -63.95 11.33
N ASP A 792 6.16 -65.26 11.13
CA ASP A 792 5.86 -66.30 12.09
C ASP A 792 6.70 -66.15 13.37
N ALA A 793 6.06 -66.53 14.47
CA ALA A 793 6.71 -66.75 15.74
C ALA A 793 7.71 -67.90 15.64
N CYS A 794 8.93 -67.70 16.16
CA CYS A 794 9.64 -68.79 16.83
C CYS A 794 10.43 -68.30 18.04
N SER A 795 10.00 -68.88 19.15
CA SER A 795 10.54 -68.96 20.51
C SER A 795 12.06 -68.92 20.67
N ASN A 796 12.49 -68.25 21.74
CA ASN A 796 13.38 -68.90 22.70
C ASN A 796 12.99 -68.50 24.13
N GLU A 797 12.78 -69.55 24.92
CA GLU A 797 12.26 -69.60 26.28
C GLU A 797 13.17 -68.89 27.29
N ASN A 798 12.53 -68.12 28.18
CA ASN A 798 12.82 -67.93 29.61
C ASN A 798 12.41 -66.52 30.07
N ASN A 799 11.12 -66.35 30.41
CA ASN A 799 10.63 -65.45 31.49
C ASN A 799 9.10 -65.47 31.65
N GLU A 800 8.45 -66.63 31.54
CA GLU A 800 6.98 -66.76 31.71
C GLU A 800 6.48 -66.53 33.15
N ASP A 801 7.37 -66.39 34.14
CA ASP A 801 6.97 -66.16 35.54
C ASP A 801 6.80 -64.65 35.88
N TYR A 802 7.26 -63.74 35.00
CA TYR A 802 7.19 -62.29 35.23
C TYR A 802 5.94 -61.63 34.59
N GLU A 803 5.41 -62.17 33.49
CA GLU A 803 4.19 -61.65 32.84
C GLU A 803 2.88 -62.10 33.52
N LYS A 804 2.89 -63.25 34.22
CA LYS A 804 1.70 -63.78 34.93
C LYS A 804 1.32 -62.99 36.19
N ARG A 805 2.26 -62.26 36.79
CA ARG A 805 1.95 -61.36 37.93
C ARG A 805 1.32 -60.04 37.51
N ILE A 806 1.63 -59.52 36.33
CA ILE A 806 1.11 -58.22 35.84
C ILE A 806 -0.33 -58.35 35.31
N THR A 807 -0.69 -59.50 34.74
CA THR A 807 -2.03 -59.75 34.19
C THR A 807 -3.10 -60.03 35.26
N THR A 808 -2.71 -60.51 36.45
CA THR A 808 -3.69 -60.86 37.50
C THR A 808 -4.12 -59.67 38.36
N GLU A 809 -3.32 -58.60 38.48
CA GLU A 809 -3.69 -57.39 39.23
C GLU A 809 -4.43 -56.31 38.41
N LEU A 810 -4.33 -56.31 37.08
CA LEU A 810 -4.98 -55.30 36.22
C LEU A 810 -6.34 -55.73 35.62
N LEU A 811 -6.69 -57.02 35.61
CA LEU A 811 -7.95 -57.52 35.05
C LEU A 811 -9.09 -57.72 36.08
N GLY A 812 -8.80 -57.62 37.38
CA GLY A 812 -9.81 -57.74 38.45
C GLY A 812 -10.69 -56.51 38.67
N ASN A 813 -10.21 -55.31 38.29
CA ASN A 813 -10.90 -54.04 38.57
C ASN A 813 -11.60 -53.39 37.36
N SER A 814 -11.47 -53.92 36.14
CA SER A 814 -12.09 -53.29 34.95
C SER A 814 -13.56 -53.70 34.70
N LYS A 815 -14.07 -54.76 35.34
CA LYS A 815 -15.48 -55.17 35.16
C LYS A 815 -16.48 -54.38 36.01
N ASN A 816 -16.05 -53.72 37.08
CA ASN A 816 -16.94 -52.88 37.90
C ASN A 816 -16.89 -51.38 37.53
N SER A 817 -15.81 -50.89 36.90
CA SER A 817 -15.74 -49.51 36.40
C SER A 817 -16.52 -49.31 35.09
N ALA A 818 -16.61 -50.34 34.24
CA ALA A 818 -17.39 -50.31 33.00
C ALA A 818 -18.91 -50.19 33.25
N LYS A 819 -19.40 -50.63 34.42
CA LYS A 819 -20.83 -50.52 34.77
C LYS A 819 -21.19 -49.16 35.37
N ILE A 820 -20.22 -48.43 35.97
CA ILE A 820 -20.44 -47.09 36.52
C ILE A 820 -20.27 -46.00 35.44
N LEU A 821 -19.41 -46.22 34.44
CA LEU A 821 -19.26 -45.30 33.29
C LEU A 821 -20.48 -45.33 32.35
N ALA A 822 -21.08 -46.49 32.11
CA ALA A 822 -22.27 -46.63 31.26
C ALA A 822 -23.54 -45.94 31.84
N ASP A 823 -23.67 -45.88 33.16
CA ASP A 823 -24.78 -45.17 33.81
C ASP A 823 -24.58 -43.63 33.85
N SER A 824 -23.34 -43.14 33.67
CA SER A 824 -23.06 -41.70 33.57
C SER A 824 -23.22 -41.17 32.14
N GLU A 825 -22.90 -41.99 31.13
CA GLU A 825 -23.04 -41.67 29.71
C GLU A 825 -24.51 -41.62 29.29
N THR A 826 -25.35 -42.50 29.83
CA THR A 826 -26.80 -42.50 29.58
C THR A 826 -27.51 -41.28 30.19
N MET A 827 -27.02 -40.71 31.29
CA MET A 827 -27.60 -39.49 31.87
C MET A 827 -27.18 -38.22 31.08
N ALA A 828 -25.97 -38.19 30.52
CA ALA A 828 -25.48 -37.09 29.67
C ALA A 828 -26.16 -37.06 28.29
N GLU A 829 -26.33 -38.23 27.63
CA GLU A 829 -27.05 -38.32 26.36
C GLU A 829 -28.54 -37.98 26.49
N THR A 830 -29.16 -38.29 27.64
CA THR A 830 -30.56 -37.95 27.91
C THR A 830 -30.72 -36.45 28.18
N LEU A 831 -29.73 -35.81 28.80
CA LEU A 831 -29.70 -34.36 29.04
C LEU A 831 -29.41 -33.58 27.73
N GLU A 832 -28.49 -34.06 26.89
CA GLU A 832 -28.22 -33.49 25.57
C GLU A 832 -29.42 -33.62 24.62
N ARG A 833 -30.13 -34.76 24.62
CA ARG A 833 -31.38 -34.92 23.85
C ARG A 833 -32.53 -34.06 24.38
N ALA A 834 -32.61 -33.86 25.70
CA ALA A 834 -33.63 -32.99 26.31
C ALA A 834 -33.34 -31.49 26.06
N LEU A 835 -32.07 -31.10 25.90
CA LEU A 835 -31.63 -29.72 25.67
C LEU A 835 -31.38 -29.38 24.19
N ALA A 836 -31.35 -30.37 23.29
CA ALA A 836 -31.19 -30.17 21.84
C ALA A 836 -32.21 -29.19 21.22
N PRO A 837 -33.50 -29.15 21.62
CA PRO A 837 -34.43 -28.13 21.13
C PRO A 837 -34.02 -26.71 21.57
N LEU A 838 -33.44 -26.57 22.76
CA LEU A 838 -32.97 -25.30 23.31
C LEU A 838 -31.68 -24.80 22.61
N MET A 839 -30.76 -25.72 22.31
CA MET A 839 -29.51 -25.43 21.57
C MET A 839 -29.77 -25.07 20.10
N THR A 840 -30.77 -25.70 19.48
CA THR A 840 -31.17 -25.39 18.09
C THR A 840 -31.83 -24.00 17.99
N ILE A 841 -32.62 -23.61 18.99
CA ILE A 841 -33.22 -22.27 19.08
C ILE A 841 -32.15 -21.19 19.36
N GLY A 842 -31.11 -21.51 20.16
CA GLY A 842 -29.97 -20.64 20.43
C GLY A 842 -29.12 -20.34 19.17
N GLY A 843 -28.96 -21.32 18.28
CA GLY A 843 -28.33 -21.16 16.97
C GLY A 843 -29.14 -20.27 16.01
N PHE A 844 -30.47 -20.41 15.98
CA PHE A 844 -31.35 -19.55 15.17
C PHE A 844 -31.42 -18.09 15.67
N CYS A 845 -31.10 -17.84 16.94
CA CYS A 845 -31.06 -16.49 17.52
C CYS A 845 -29.64 -15.87 17.55
N ASN A 846 -28.65 -16.50 16.90
CA ASN A 846 -27.24 -16.05 16.89
C ASN A 846 -26.63 -15.82 18.29
N LEU A 847 -27.01 -16.62 19.28
CA LEU A 847 -26.30 -16.74 20.57
C LEU A 847 -25.25 -17.86 20.47
N GLY A 848 -24.41 -17.81 19.44
CA GLY A 848 -23.26 -18.68 19.33
C GLY A 848 -22.25 -18.34 20.41
N THR A 849 -21.85 -19.34 21.20
CA THR A 849 -20.60 -19.30 21.96
C THR A 849 -19.46 -19.13 20.97
N PHE A 850 -18.87 -17.94 20.89
CA PHE A 850 -17.64 -17.74 20.15
C PHE A 850 -16.52 -18.51 20.85
N GLU A 851 -16.05 -19.58 20.23
CA GLU A 851 -14.75 -20.16 20.55
C GLU A 851 -13.67 -19.15 20.14
N TYR A 852 -13.02 -18.56 21.16
CA TYR A 852 -11.75 -17.87 21.03
C TYR A 852 -10.63 -18.86 21.43
N PRO A 853 -9.45 -18.84 20.79
CA PRO A 853 -8.47 -19.87 21.04
C PRO A 853 -7.78 -19.70 22.41
N VAL A 854 -7.83 -20.80 23.17
CA VAL A 854 -6.94 -21.27 24.24
C VAL A 854 -6.98 -20.51 25.58
N GLY A 855 -7.67 -21.11 26.57
CA GLY A 855 -7.15 -21.15 27.93
C GLY A 855 -8.11 -20.91 29.11
N GLN A 856 -9.34 -20.40 28.92
CA GLN A 856 -10.40 -20.36 29.95
C GLN A 856 -11.79 -20.19 29.30
N PRO A 857 -12.82 -21.00 29.64
CA PRO A 857 -14.20 -20.64 29.36
C PRO A 857 -14.63 -19.58 30.39
N ARG A 858 -14.53 -18.29 30.03
CA ARG A 858 -15.29 -17.25 30.72
C ARG A 858 -16.53 -16.96 29.90
N THR A 859 -17.69 -17.26 30.46
CA THR A 859 -18.99 -16.77 29.98
C THR A 859 -19.09 -15.26 30.24
N TYR A 860 -18.25 -14.48 29.57
CA TYR A 860 -18.49 -13.06 29.40
C TYR A 860 -19.20 -12.91 28.06
N ILE A 861 -20.53 -12.88 28.12
CA ILE A 861 -21.32 -12.21 27.09
C ILE A 861 -20.73 -10.80 27.03
N SER A 862 -19.96 -10.49 25.98
CA SER A 862 -19.40 -9.15 25.88
C SER A 862 -20.58 -8.21 25.65
N CYS A 863 -20.96 -7.52 26.71
CA CYS A 863 -22.08 -6.57 26.70
C CYS A 863 -21.90 -5.57 25.55
N GLN A 864 -20.65 -5.26 25.17
CA GLN A 864 -20.29 -4.44 24.02
C GLN A 864 -20.62 -5.07 22.65
N TYR A 865 -20.45 -6.38 22.42
CA TYR A 865 -20.82 -7.01 21.15
C TYR A 865 -22.34 -7.12 21.01
N ALA A 866 -23.03 -7.48 22.09
CA ALA A 866 -24.49 -7.49 22.13
C ALA A 866 -25.04 -6.07 21.91
N LEU A 867 -24.50 -5.06 22.59
CA LEU A 867 -24.82 -3.65 22.39
C LEU A 867 -24.50 -3.17 20.96
N ALA A 868 -23.38 -3.56 20.36
CA ALA A 868 -23.01 -3.15 19.02
C ALA A 868 -23.94 -3.75 17.95
N LYS A 869 -24.22 -5.06 18.02
CA LYS A 869 -25.20 -5.72 17.15
C LYS A 869 -26.61 -5.16 17.37
N TRP A 870 -27.00 -4.89 18.61
CA TRP A 870 -28.30 -4.27 18.94
C TRP A 870 -28.40 -2.83 18.45
N SER A 871 -27.33 -2.04 18.57
CA SER A 871 -27.28 -0.66 18.08
C SER A 871 -27.44 -0.62 16.57
N LEU A 872 -26.78 -1.55 15.85
CA LEU A 872 -26.94 -1.73 14.42
C LEU A 872 -28.37 -2.14 14.06
N LEU A 873 -28.99 -3.05 14.79
CA LEU A 873 -30.34 -3.56 14.50
C LEU A 873 -31.43 -2.52 14.81
N ILE A 874 -31.26 -1.74 15.89
CA ILE A 874 -32.08 -0.57 16.21
C ILE A 874 -31.94 0.48 15.09
N TYR A 875 -30.71 0.84 14.71
CA TYR A 875 -30.45 1.93 13.77
C TYR A 875 -30.85 1.60 12.32
N PHE A 876 -30.56 0.38 11.85
CA PHE A 876 -30.83 0.01 10.45
C PHE A 876 -32.24 -0.54 10.21
N TYR A 877 -32.92 -1.09 11.23
CA TYR A 877 -34.17 -1.80 10.99
C TYR A 877 -35.36 -1.19 11.74
N TYR A 878 -35.21 -0.92 13.04
CA TYR A 878 -36.34 -0.41 13.83
C TYR A 878 -36.51 1.11 13.67
N TYR A 879 -35.43 1.88 13.63
CA TYR A 879 -35.47 3.34 13.53
C TYR A 879 -36.11 3.84 12.22
N PRO A 880 -35.77 3.30 11.03
CA PRO A 880 -36.44 3.67 9.79
C PRO A 880 -37.92 3.27 9.81
N LYS A 881 -38.24 2.09 10.36
CA LYS A 881 -39.63 1.61 10.45
C LYS A 881 -40.49 2.46 11.39
N PHE A 882 -39.93 2.96 12.50
CA PHE A 882 -40.62 3.90 13.39
C PHE A 882 -40.80 5.28 12.76
N ILE A 883 -39.83 5.74 11.96
CA ILE A 883 -39.95 6.98 11.18
C ILE A 883 -41.03 6.85 10.11
N ASP A 884 -41.06 5.74 9.38
CA ASP A 884 -42.07 5.48 8.34
C ASP A 884 -43.48 5.36 8.95
N ASP A 885 -43.64 4.61 10.04
CA ASP A 885 -44.94 4.53 10.75
C ASP A 885 -45.38 5.88 11.32
N PHE A 886 -44.45 6.72 11.80
CA PHE A 886 -44.76 8.05 12.29
C PHE A 886 -45.12 9.02 11.17
N GLN A 887 -44.44 8.95 10.02
CA GLN A 887 -44.74 9.75 8.83
C GLN A 887 -46.12 9.39 8.24
N ILE A 888 -46.51 8.11 8.29
CA ILE A 888 -47.78 7.63 7.74
C ILE A 888 -48.95 7.84 8.70
N ASN A 889 -48.82 7.50 9.99
CA ASN A 889 -49.96 7.45 10.92
C ASN A 889 -50.06 8.65 11.89
N LYS A 890 -49.04 9.53 11.93
CA LYS A 890 -48.94 10.77 12.75
C LYS A 890 -49.30 10.66 14.25
N THR A 891 -49.50 9.47 14.80
CA THR A 891 -49.78 9.22 16.22
C THR A 891 -48.99 8.00 16.70
N PHE A 892 -48.39 8.09 17.89
CA PHE A 892 -47.69 6.98 18.54
C PHE A 892 -48.70 6.08 19.24
N ASN A 893 -48.86 4.84 18.76
CA ASN A 893 -49.75 3.87 19.38
C ASN A 893 -49.08 3.24 20.61
N ILE A 894 -49.85 2.89 21.64
CA ILE A 894 -49.33 2.29 22.89
C ILE A 894 -48.57 0.98 22.62
N SER A 895 -48.93 0.26 21.54
CA SER A 895 -48.22 -0.92 21.06
C SER A 895 -46.77 -0.64 20.64
N SER A 896 -46.41 0.59 20.29
CA SER A 896 -45.04 1.01 19.92
C SER A 896 -44.16 1.35 21.13
N ILE A 897 -44.77 1.59 22.31
CA ILE A 897 -44.07 1.96 23.55
C ILE A 897 -43.63 0.72 24.34
N ILE A 898 -44.41 -0.36 24.26
CA ILE A 898 -44.14 -1.64 24.96
C ILE A 898 -42.74 -2.21 24.63
N PRO A 899 -42.28 -2.25 23.36
CA PRO A 899 -40.93 -2.71 23.03
C PRO A 899 -39.85 -1.83 23.68
N LEU A 900 -40.03 -0.51 23.69
CA LEU A 900 -39.09 0.47 24.25
C LEU A 900 -38.92 0.31 25.77
N VAL A 901 -40.02 0.09 26.50
CA VAL A 901 -39.99 -0.18 27.94
C VAL A 901 -39.34 -1.53 28.24
N THR A 902 -39.62 -2.54 27.41
CA THR A 902 -39.00 -3.88 27.55
C THR A 902 -37.48 -3.82 27.32
N ILE A 903 -37.02 -3.00 26.36
CA ILE A 903 -35.61 -2.76 26.05
C ILE A 903 -34.89 -2.10 27.24
N ILE A 904 -35.50 -1.08 27.85
CA ILE A 904 -34.92 -0.40 29.02
C ILE A 904 -34.83 -1.36 30.20
N LEU A 905 -35.88 -2.16 30.45
CA LEU A 905 -35.91 -3.14 31.54
C LEU A 905 -34.80 -4.20 31.42
N ILE A 906 -34.53 -4.69 30.20
CA ILE A 906 -33.44 -5.64 29.93
C ILE A 906 -32.06 -5.04 30.27
N LEU A 907 -31.82 -3.77 29.90
CA LEU A 907 -30.59 -3.06 30.23
C LEU A 907 -30.40 -2.87 31.75
N THR A 908 -31.47 -2.51 32.48
CA THR A 908 -31.43 -2.43 33.96
C THR A 908 -31.14 -3.78 34.62
N SER A 909 -31.71 -4.87 34.08
CA SER A 909 -31.48 -6.23 34.60
C SER A 909 -30.03 -6.69 34.40
N ILE A 910 -29.44 -6.38 33.24
CA ILE A 910 -28.01 -6.64 32.94
C ILE A 910 -27.09 -5.81 33.83
N TYR A 911 -27.46 -4.56 34.14
CA TYR A 911 -26.68 -3.69 35.02
C TYR A 911 -26.69 -4.16 36.49
N HIS A 912 -27.82 -4.71 36.97
CA HIS A 912 -27.92 -5.25 38.33
C HIS A 912 -27.14 -6.57 38.53
N PHE A 913 -26.91 -7.35 37.48
CA PHE A 913 -26.10 -8.57 37.56
C PHE A 913 -24.60 -8.29 37.83
N LYS A 914 -24.14 -7.07 37.58
CA LYS A 914 -22.74 -6.64 37.77
C LYS A 914 -22.38 -6.20 39.20
N VAL A 915 -23.38 -6.04 40.08
CA VAL A 915 -23.20 -5.53 41.46
C VAL A 915 -23.13 -6.66 42.50
N LYS A 916 -23.30 -7.92 42.10
CA LYS A 916 -23.30 -9.10 43.00
C LYS A 916 -22.26 -10.18 42.66
N ILE A 917 -21.15 -9.81 42.02
CA ILE A 917 -19.96 -10.66 41.83
C ILE A 917 -18.79 -10.02 42.55
#